data_AF-A0A1J9PGG0-F1
#
_entry.id   AF-A0A1J9PGG0-F1
#
_cell.length_a   1.000
_cell.length_b   1.000
_cell.length_c   1.000
_cell.angle_alpha   90.00
_cell.angle_beta   90.00
_cell.angle_gamma   90.00
#
_symmetry.space_group_name_H-M   'P 1'
#
loop_
_entity.id
_entity.type
_entity.pdbx_description
1 polymer ?
#
loop_
_entity_poly.entity_id
_entity_poly.type
_entity_poly.pdbx_seq_one_letter_code
_entity_poly.pdbx_strand_id
1 'polypeptide(L)'
;MALQPDNQLHHPSAPASPTGLEAGVAAGLTMKEVKNDVEFAQWYGSIGSDLLEASYEEYQACLDELQTSKSHLDSLLTDTTSTLDLLSSLSESFKFVEAQTSAFRQQCDGLLSAQMRSSKLAEDIHENLKFYDFLDPVSRRLNAPGAGNSVRTKDFSDMLKRLDECLDYMQAHPEQKESETYRSRYRLLLTRALTLIRGHFVYTLREISSGVAKRIADRQLNDTTMSALLYAKFRVGATDLKEMGLEIQKRAVPPVDPEQGAEAEYQSLLNELQSSFSATRGKLVIPVLRKKLNDIAQAPSTSKDLVAFARASISYIRGICLDEFELWGQWFHGQQGLYDFLEAVCEPLYDHLRPKIIRETKLIKLCQLCSLLQTRYLFDPEDDGEFADPTQLDFSVLIQPALEDAQTRLVFRAQAILRDEIEKYKPRPEDLDYPARNRNVLVPESENNKPRSASNRRASSAEPTTPVPKTPVVVDEYIDSPQEKDSRWDFDSRSVFEGWYPTLRKAVWLLSRIYRLVNSSVFDDLAHQIVHQTTLSLHAASNQISSKASRADAQLFLIKHLLLLKQQIVAFDIEFVSPDVSFDFSGVTNTFWELRERGGLFNPRNLMRLVGGGLLPRVVENMLDAKVELDGRLRTVINDFTNSFSSKMTASLASPAKSTNRSESYSNALRLTCKAIEKDIPDLRRILDEYLDDTRTKETLVGAVQDSVIQAYVDFFDGYMSTVEGGKGEVKNTEVSAVERNRKAQEAGVWDVDTFAGWSEAVFRVGVAGLESSDGEAAGASGDEEDGDVRRGCDDVSSPGKHRSPSSNGSL
;
A
#
# COMPACT_ATOMS: atom_id res chain seq x y z
N MET A 1 -21.38 46.73 59.72
CA MET A 1 -20.71 47.77 60.54
C MET A 1 -21.27 47.63 61.96
N ALA A 2 -20.45 47.80 63.00
CA ALA A 2 -20.80 47.37 64.36
C ALA A 2 -21.82 48.28 65.06
N LEU A 3 -22.58 47.69 65.99
CA LEU A 3 -23.47 48.37 66.94
C LEU A 3 -22.66 49.15 67.98
N GLN A 4 -23.10 50.37 68.31
CA GLN A 4 -22.93 50.95 69.65
C GLN A 4 -24.03 52.01 69.92
N PRO A 5 -24.53 52.17 71.16
CA PRO A 5 -25.80 52.84 71.43
C PRO A 5 -25.67 54.27 71.99
N ASP A 6 -26.80 54.98 71.99
CA ASP A 6 -26.99 56.31 72.57
C ASP A 6 -26.71 56.40 74.08
N ASN A 7 -26.24 57.57 74.53
CA ASN A 7 -26.51 58.06 75.88
C ASN A 7 -26.36 59.59 75.98
N GLN A 8 -27.47 60.33 75.93
CA GLN A 8 -27.53 61.73 76.37
C GLN A 8 -28.81 61.98 77.19
N LEU A 9 -28.64 62.30 78.47
CA LEU A 9 -29.70 62.63 79.42
C LEU A 9 -30.10 64.10 79.29
N HIS A 10 -31.41 64.36 79.14
CA HIS A 10 -32.00 65.69 79.31
C HIS A 10 -32.79 65.76 80.63
N HIS A 11 -32.42 66.69 81.50
CA HIS A 11 -33.36 67.31 82.44
C HIS A 11 -33.97 68.56 81.77
N PRO A 12 -35.24 68.90 82.05
CA PRO A 12 -35.46 70.06 82.94
C PRO A 12 -36.70 70.03 83.86
N SER A 13 -36.54 70.67 85.02
CA SER A 13 -37.51 71.40 85.87
C SER A 13 -39.05 71.27 85.75
N ALA A 14 -39.72 71.17 86.90
CA ALA A 14 -41.07 71.67 87.16
C ALA A 14 -41.14 72.41 88.53
N PRO A 15 -41.90 73.53 88.69
CA PRO A 15 -41.89 74.34 89.93
C PRO A 15 -43.18 74.31 90.78
N ALA A 16 -42.98 74.54 92.09
CA ALA A 16 -43.78 75.34 93.05
C ALA A 16 -45.31 75.15 93.26
N SER A 17 -45.66 74.85 94.53
CA SER A 17 -46.63 75.54 95.44
C SER A 17 -48.08 75.84 94.98
N PRO A 18 -49.09 75.68 95.86
CA PRO A 18 -49.44 76.71 96.89
C PRO A 18 -49.98 76.06 98.21
N THR A 19 -50.50 76.72 99.26
CA THR A 19 -50.75 78.14 99.64
C THR A 19 -50.65 78.28 101.18
N GLY A 20 -50.89 79.48 101.76
CA GLY A 20 -51.22 79.67 103.19
C GLY A 20 -52.56 80.38 103.40
N LEU A 21 -53.08 80.40 104.63
CA LEU A 21 -54.28 81.16 105.04
C LEU A 21 -54.22 81.50 106.55
N GLU A 22 -54.60 82.74 106.91
CA GLU A 22 -54.64 83.26 108.29
C GLU A 22 -56.02 83.04 108.95
N ALA A 23 -56.09 82.99 110.29
CA ALA A 23 -56.96 83.85 111.12
C ALA A 23 -56.99 83.50 112.65
N GLY A 24 -56.56 84.43 113.50
CA GLY A 24 -57.46 85.07 114.48
C GLY A 24 -57.88 84.44 115.83
N VAL A 25 -57.10 84.74 116.90
CA VAL A 25 -57.52 85.50 118.12
C VAL A 25 -58.50 84.94 119.21
N ALA A 26 -58.05 85.08 120.48
CA ALA A 26 -58.76 85.34 121.77
C ALA A 26 -59.33 84.24 122.70
N ALA A 27 -58.60 83.99 123.80
CA ALA A 27 -58.96 84.24 125.22
C ALA A 27 -60.28 83.73 125.85
N GLY A 28 -60.17 82.78 126.80
CA GLY A 28 -59.90 83.14 128.21
C GLY A 28 -61.05 83.15 129.25
N LEU A 29 -61.02 82.12 130.12
CA LEU A 29 -61.17 82.17 131.60
C LEU A 29 -62.55 82.23 132.32
N THR A 30 -63.01 81.04 132.71
CA THR A 30 -63.22 80.55 134.11
C THR A 30 -64.18 81.22 135.12
N MET A 31 -64.72 80.35 135.98
CA MET A 31 -65.90 80.48 136.84
C MET A 31 -65.56 80.40 138.34
N LYS A 32 -66.22 81.23 139.17
CA LYS A 32 -66.26 81.19 140.64
C LYS A 32 -67.55 81.86 141.12
N GLU A 33 -68.35 81.35 142.05
CA GLU A 33 -68.36 80.10 142.82
C GLU A 33 -69.82 79.63 142.96
N VAL A 34 -70.13 78.43 142.49
CA VAL A 34 -71.48 77.81 142.52
C VAL A 34 -71.85 77.38 143.93
N LYS A 35 -73.10 77.65 144.36
CA LYS A 35 -73.56 77.43 145.75
C LYS A 35 -74.98 76.86 145.88
N ASN A 36 -75.67 76.54 144.78
CA ASN A 36 -77.04 76.01 144.81
C ASN A 36 -77.22 74.71 144.00
N ASP A 37 -78.11 73.85 144.47
CA ASP A 37 -78.43 72.54 143.84
C ASP A 37 -78.92 72.64 142.38
N VAL A 38 -79.47 73.80 141.99
CA VAL A 38 -79.90 74.10 140.61
C VAL A 38 -78.72 74.10 139.63
N GLU A 39 -77.53 74.53 140.08
CA GLU A 39 -76.32 74.64 139.26
C GLU A 39 -75.67 73.26 139.04
N PHE A 40 -75.89 72.29 139.95
CA PHE A 40 -75.46 70.90 139.77
C PHE A 40 -76.31 70.16 138.71
N ALA A 41 -77.63 70.40 138.70
CA ALA A 41 -78.53 69.76 137.73
C ALA A 41 -78.22 70.17 136.28
N GLN A 42 -77.80 71.43 136.04
CA GLN A 42 -77.39 71.89 134.72
C GLN A 42 -76.09 71.25 134.24
N TRP A 43 -75.11 71.05 135.14
CA TRP A 43 -73.86 70.37 134.80
C TRP A 43 -74.07 68.89 134.44
N TYR A 44 -74.91 68.17 135.19
CA TYR A 44 -75.22 66.77 134.89
C TYR A 44 -75.92 66.58 133.53
N GLY A 45 -76.67 67.60 133.08
CA GLY A 45 -77.36 67.59 131.79
C GLY A 45 -76.42 67.61 130.58
N SER A 46 -75.30 68.36 130.60
CA SER A 46 -74.40 68.44 129.43
C SER A 46 -73.64 67.14 129.20
N ILE A 47 -73.25 66.45 130.27
CA ILE A 47 -72.56 65.14 130.17
C ILE A 47 -73.43 64.10 129.41
N GLY A 48 -74.75 64.24 129.44
CA GLY A 48 -75.67 63.40 128.67
C GLY A 48 -75.71 63.71 127.18
N SER A 49 -75.57 64.98 126.76
CA SER A 49 -75.50 65.35 125.34
C SER A 49 -74.15 64.95 124.72
N ASP A 50 -73.07 65.21 125.46
CA ASP A 50 -71.70 65.07 124.96
C ASP A 50 -71.37 63.60 124.58
N LEU A 51 -72.00 62.62 125.25
CA LEU A 51 -71.83 61.20 124.96
C LEU A 51 -72.57 60.74 123.68
N LEU A 52 -73.68 61.38 123.32
CA LEU A 52 -74.46 60.98 122.14
C LEU A 52 -73.78 61.47 120.85
N GLU A 53 -73.23 62.68 120.87
CA GLU A 53 -72.58 63.33 119.74
C GLU A 53 -71.32 62.56 119.30
N ALA A 54 -70.50 62.11 120.27
CA ALA A 54 -69.33 61.26 120.01
C ALA A 54 -69.67 59.94 119.26
N SER A 55 -70.84 59.35 119.52
CA SER A 55 -71.25 58.09 118.86
C SER A 55 -71.69 58.26 117.40
N TYR A 56 -72.09 59.47 117.00
CA TYR A 56 -72.54 59.75 115.64
C TYR A 56 -71.35 60.01 114.69
N GLU A 57 -70.28 60.60 115.21
CA GLU A 57 -69.04 60.94 114.50
C GLU A 57 -68.33 59.69 113.95
N GLU A 58 -68.26 58.59 114.73
CA GLU A 58 -67.60 57.33 114.32
C GLU A 58 -68.28 56.65 113.11
N TYR A 59 -69.61 56.60 113.08
CA TYR A 59 -70.34 56.00 111.94
C TYR A 59 -70.21 56.82 110.66
N GLN A 60 -70.13 58.14 110.80
CA GLN A 60 -70.04 59.05 109.65
C GLN A 60 -68.66 58.95 108.99
N ALA A 61 -67.59 58.85 109.78
CA ALA A 61 -66.23 58.58 109.28
C ALA A 61 -66.12 57.26 108.50
N CYS A 62 -66.77 56.18 108.96
CA CYS A 62 -66.78 54.90 108.26
C CYS A 62 -67.52 54.96 106.91
N LEU A 63 -68.60 55.75 106.83
CA LEU A 63 -69.34 55.99 105.59
C LEU A 63 -68.50 56.75 104.55
N ASP A 64 -67.76 57.78 105.00
CA ASP A 64 -66.87 58.56 104.15
C ASP A 64 -65.68 57.72 103.65
N GLU A 65 -65.09 56.85 104.48
CA GLU A 65 -64.04 55.91 104.06
C GLU A 65 -64.56 54.92 102.98
N LEU A 66 -65.76 54.39 103.15
CA LEU A 66 -66.42 53.53 102.16
C LEU A 66 -66.70 54.26 100.83
N GLN A 67 -67.15 55.52 100.87
CA GLN A 67 -67.35 56.32 99.65
C GLN A 67 -66.01 56.64 98.96
N THR A 68 -64.97 56.92 99.73
CA THR A 68 -63.62 57.19 99.22
C THR A 68 -63.01 55.94 98.58
N SER A 69 -63.15 54.77 99.20
CA SER A 69 -62.67 53.50 98.61
C SER A 69 -63.43 53.15 97.32
N LYS A 70 -64.74 53.41 97.27
CA LYS A 70 -65.53 53.22 96.04
C LYS A 70 -65.05 54.14 94.92
N SER A 71 -64.88 55.44 95.16
CA SER A 71 -64.44 56.38 94.12
C SER A 71 -63.05 56.05 93.59
N HIS A 72 -62.17 55.54 94.46
CA HIS A 72 -60.85 55.04 94.07
C HIS A 72 -60.92 53.76 93.19
N LEU A 73 -61.82 52.82 93.51
CA LEU A 73 -62.06 51.64 92.68
C LEU A 73 -62.69 51.99 91.32
N ASP A 74 -63.66 52.92 91.29
CA ASP A 74 -64.26 53.42 90.06
C ASP A 74 -63.20 54.14 89.19
N SER A 75 -62.27 54.91 89.80
CA SER A 75 -61.13 55.51 89.10
C SER A 75 -60.20 54.45 88.50
N LEU A 76 -59.77 53.46 89.31
CA LEU A 76 -58.92 52.36 88.85
C LEU A 76 -59.55 51.54 87.71
N LEU A 77 -60.86 51.32 87.76
CA LEU A 77 -61.59 50.62 86.69
C LEU A 77 -61.63 51.48 85.42
N THR A 78 -61.83 52.79 85.55
CA THR A 78 -61.80 53.75 84.43
C THR A 78 -60.40 53.81 83.77
N ASP A 79 -59.33 53.85 84.58
CA ASP A 79 -57.93 53.82 84.11
C ASP A 79 -57.57 52.48 83.47
N THR A 80 -58.04 51.35 84.04
CA THR A 80 -57.84 50.01 83.47
C THR A 80 -58.56 49.85 82.14
N THR A 81 -59.76 50.43 82.00
CA THR A 81 -60.50 50.42 80.72
C THR A 81 -59.79 51.30 79.70
N SER A 82 -59.37 52.50 80.09
CA SER A 82 -58.62 53.43 79.23
C SER A 82 -57.29 52.85 78.74
N THR A 83 -56.58 52.11 79.58
CA THR A 83 -55.34 51.42 79.20
C THR A 83 -55.59 50.19 78.33
N LEU A 84 -56.71 49.48 78.51
CA LEU A 84 -57.14 48.42 77.60
C LEU A 84 -57.47 48.95 76.20
N ASP A 85 -58.18 50.09 76.12
CA ASP A 85 -58.49 50.78 74.85
C ASP A 85 -57.22 51.29 74.16
N LEU A 86 -56.26 51.82 74.92
CA LEU A 86 -54.98 52.25 74.39
C LEU A 86 -54.12 51.06 73.92
N LEU A 87 -54.19 49.90 74.59
CA LEU A 87 -53.54 48.67 74.15
C LEU A 87 -54.22 48.05 72.92
N SER A 88 -55.55 48.15 72.80
CA SER A 88 -56.29 47.66 71.63
C SER A 88 -55.97 48.50 70.38
N SER A 89 -56.00 49.83 70.49
CA SER A 89 -55.57 50.73 69.40
C SER A 89 -54.09 50.57 69.04
N LEU A 90 -53.22 50.28 70.02
CA LEU A 90 -51.83 49.93 69.74
C LEU A 90 -51.72 48.59 68.99
N SER A 91 -52.50 47.56 69.35
CA SER A 91 -52.55 46.28 68.64
C SER A 91 -53.05 46.44 67.20
N GLU A 92 -54.07 47.27 66.99
CA GLU A 92 -54.57 47.60 65.65
C GLU A 92 -53.54 48.36 64.82
N SER A 93 -52.84 49.33 65.41
CA SER A 93 -51.78 50.07 64.70
C SER A 93 -50.59 49.16 64.35
N PHE A 94 -50.20 48.21 65.22
CA PHE A 94 -49.18 47.22 64.87
C PHE A 94 -49.62 46.30 63.72
N LYS A 95 -50.86 45.78 63.73
CA LYS A 95 -51.40 44.96 62.63
C LYS A 95 -51.44 45.75 61.32
N PHE A 96 -51.80 47.04 61.39
CA PHE A 96 -51.81 47.94 60.24
C PHE A 96 -50.39 48.17 59.69
N VAL A 97 -49.40 48.44 60.56
CA VAL A 97 -47.99 48.59 60.17
C VAL A 97 -47.40 47.29 59.64
N GLU A 98 -47.76 46.14 60.18
CA GLU A 98 -47.34 44.82 59.67
C GLU A 98 -47.93 44.54 58.27
N ALA A 99 -49.22 44.84 58.08
CA ALA A 99 -49.88 44.74 56.77
C ALA A 99 -49.26 45.71 55.74
N GLN A 100 -48.96 46.95 56.14
CA GLN A 100 -48.29 47.92 55.27
C GLN A 100 -46.84 47.51 54.95
N THR A 101 -46.11 46.98 55.93
CA THR A 101 -44.71 46.57 55.77
C THR A 101 -44.58 45.30 54.92
N SER A 102 -45.51 44.34 55.07
CA SER A 102 -45.58 43.15 54.21
C SER A 102 -45.99 43.51 52.78
N ALA A 103 -46.95 44.42 52.59
CA ALA A 103 -47.32 44.93 51.27
C ALA A 103 -46.17 45.72 50.60
N PHE A 104 -45.49 46.59 51.34
CA PHE A 104 -44.30 47.31 50.87
C PHE A 104 -43.17 46.35 50.50
N ARG A 105 -42.89 45.34 51.35
CA ARG A 105 -41.90 44.31 51.06
C ARG A 105 -42.23 43.52 49.80
N GLN A 106 -43.49 43.11 49.62
CA GLN A 106 -43.94 42.42 48.41
C GLN A 106 -43.77 43.30 47.15
N GLN A 107 -44.01 44.61 47.25
CA GLN A 107 -43.74 45.56 46.17
C GLN A 107 -42.24 45.71 45.89
N CYS A 108 -41.40 45.81 46.92
CA CYS A 108 -39.94 45.87 46.77
C CYS A 108 -39.36 44.58 46.17
N ASP A 109 -39.79 43.40 46.63
CA ASP A 109 -39.38 42.11 46.06
C ASP A 109 -39.86 41.98 44.60
N GLY A 110 -41.05 42.48 44.29
CA GLY A 110 -41.57 42.62 42.92
C GLY A 110 -40.68 43.51 42.03
N LEU A 111 -40.32 44.70 42.52
CA LEU A 111 -39.44 45.65 41.83
C LEU A 111 -38.01 45.11 41.67
N LEU A 112 -37.44 44.46 42.68
CA LEU A 112 -36.14 43.80 42.61
C LEU A 112 -36.15 42.65 41.59
N SER A 113 -37.21 41.84 41.54
CA SER A 113 -37.37 40.81 40.51
C SER A 113 -37.45 41.40 39.09
N ALA A 114 -38.08 42.57 38.95
CA ALA A 114 -38.17 43.27 37.68
C ALA A 114 -36.83 43.91 37.28
N GLN A 115 -36.10 44.50 38.22
CA GLN A 115 -34.76 45.04 38.00
C GLN A 115 -33.78 43.93 37.58
N MET A 116 -33.76 42.79 38.28
CA MET A 116 -32.93 41.64 37.91
C MET A 116 -33.29 41.10 36.52
N ARG A 117 -34.58 40.99 36.20
CA ARG A 117 -35.05 40.56 34.87
C ARG A 117 -34.62 41.52 33.76
N SER A 118 -34.74 42.83 34.01
CA SER A 118 -34.32 43.86 33.05
C SER A 118 -32.80 43.96 32.89
N SER A 119 -32.02 43.77 33.97
CA SER A 119 -30.55 43.70 33.90
C SER A 119 -30.12 42.51 33.06
N LYS A 120 -30.67 41.32 33.37
CA LYS A 120 -30.40 40.11 32.59
C LYS A 120 -30.78 40.29 31.12
N LEU A 121 -31.96 40.84 30.82
CA LEU A 121 -32.37 41.11 29.44
C LEU A 121 -31.43 42.11 28.73
N ALA A 122 -30.92 43.12 29.44
CA ALA A 122 -29.93 44.05 28.88
C ALA A 122 -28.57 43.38 28.63
N GLU A 123 -28.15 42.47 29.50
CA GLU A 123 -26.97 41.63 29.33
C GLU A 123 -27.14 40.69 28.13
N ASP A 124 -28.23 39.91 28.07
CA ASP A 124 -28.57 39.01 26.96
C ASP A 124 -28.63 39.76 25.61
N ILE A 125 -29.25 40.95 25.57
CA ILE A 125 -29.26 41.82 24.38
C ILE A 125 -27.83 42.25 24.01
N HIS A 126 -27.04 42.70 24.98
CA HIS A 126 -25.67 43.14 24.73
C HIS A 126 -24.79 41.99 24.20
N GLU A 127 -24.95 40.77 24.71
CA GLU A 127 -24.23 39.58 24.24
C GLU A 127 -24.53 39.28 22.78
N ASN A 128 -25.81 39.27 22.40
CA ASN A 128 -26.23 39.04 21.02
C ASN A 128 -25.74 40.15 20.08
N LEU A 129 -25.77 41.41 20.53
CA LEU A 129 -25.42 42.58 19.71
C LEU A 129 -23.91 42.64 19.37
N LYS A 130 -23.03 42.07 20.21
CA LYS A 130 -21.57 41.97 19.94
C LYS A 130 -21.25 41.40 18.54
N PHE A 131 -22.01 40.40 18.09
CA PHE A 131 -21.83 39.75 16.78
C PHE A 131 -22.38 40.57 15.59
N TYR A 132 -23.18 41.61 15.85
CA TYR A 132 -23.69 42.53 14.83
C TYR A 132 -22.85 43.81 14.71
N ASP A 133 -22.39 44.36 15.84
CA ASP A 133 -21.52 45.55 15.90
C ASP A 133 -20.16 45.33 15.22
N PHE A 134 -19.67 44.09 15.17
CA PHE A 134 -18.36 43.75 14.59
C PHE A 134 -18.28 43.99 13.07
N LEU A 135 -19.40 43.97 12.34
CA LEU A 135 -19.43 44.05 10.88
C LEU A 135 -18.80 45.34 10.34
N ASP A 136 -19.20 46.48 10.90
CA ASP A 136 -18.85 47.80 10.39
C ASP A 136 -17.36 48.15 10.55
N PRO A 137 -16.74 47.95 11.74
CA PRO A 137 -15.29 48.11 11.91
C PRO A 137 -14.46 47.22 10.97
N VAL A 138 -14.87 45.95 10.80
CA VAL A 138 -14.16 44.99 9.94
C VAL A 138 -14.27 45.38 8.47
N SER A 139 -15.48 45.75 8.02
CA SER A 139 -15.74 46.22 6.66
C SER A 139 -14.88 47.43 6.31
N ARG A 140 -14.78 48.42 7.21
CA ARG A 140 -13.92 49.59 7.01
C ARG A 140 -12.44 49.20 6.95
N ARG A 141 -11.97 48.27 7.79
CA ARG A 141 -10.56 47.83 7.81
C ARG A 141 -10.15 47.04 6.57
N LEU A 142 -11.00 46.13 6.07
CA LEU A 142 -10.70 45.27 4.91
C LEU A 142 -10.87 45.97 3.56
N ASN A 143 -11.69 47.03 3.50
CA ASN A 143 -11.89 47.84 2.30
C ASN A 143 -10.94 49.06 2.22
N ALA A 144 -10.17 49.35 3.28
CA ALA A 144 -9.21 50.45 3.29
C ALA A 144 -8.08 50.27 2.25
N PRO A 145 -7.68 51.34 1.52
CA PRO A 145 -6.52 51.28 0.64
C PRO A 145 -5.25 51.04 1.47
N GLY A 146 -4.61 49.89 1.26
CA GLY A 146 -3.46 49.44 2.06
C GLY A 146 -3.75 48.31 3.05
N ALA A 147 -4.99 47.80 3.13
CA ALA A 147 -5.36 46.68 4.00
C ALA A 147 -4.44 45.44 3.85
N GLY A 148 -3.91 45.20 2.64
CA GLY A 148 -2.95 44.12 2.36
C GLY A 148 -1.64 44.18 3.17
N ASN A 149 -1.24 45.36 3.66
CA ASN A 149 -0.04 45.50 4.50
C ASN A 149 -0.29 45.04 5.95
N SER A 150 -1.56 44.99 6.39
CA SER A 150 -1.93 44.54 7.74
C SER A 150 -1.95 43.02 7.91
N VAL A 151 -1.84 42.27 6.80
CA VAL A 151 -1.98 40.80 6.76
C VAL A 151 -0.93 40.09 7.63
N ARG A 152 0.28 40.64 7.76
CA ARG A 152 1.36 40.07 8.58
C ARG A 152 1.15 40.25 10.09
N THR A 153 0.21 41.09 10.52
CA THR A 153 -0.01 41.38 11.94
C THR A 153 -0.88 40.30 12.58
N LYS A 154 -0.56 39.90 13.81
CA LYS A 154 -1.38 38.93 14.58
C LYS A 154 -2.86 39.36 14.67
N ASP A 155 -3.11 40.66 14.79
CA ASP A 155 -4.43 41.32 14.73
C ASP A 155 -5.25 40.99 13.46
N PHE A 156 -4.62 40.47 12.40
CA PHE A 156 -5.29 39.99 11.19
C PHE A 156 -5.74 38.52 11.34
N SER A 157 -4.88 37.64 11.87
CA SER A 157 -5.27 36.27 12.23
C SER A 157 -6.38 36.28 13.31
N ASP A 158 -6.25 37.12 14.33
CA ASP A 158 -7.26 37.24 15.39
C ASP A 158 -8.55 37.93 14.90
N MET A 159 -8.49 38.73 13.83
CA MET A 159 -9.68 39.22 13.11
C MET A 159 -10.36 38.11 12.30
N LEU A 160 -9.60 37.23 11.64
CA LEU A 160 -10.15 36.11 10.89
C LEU A 160 -10.88 35.13 11.81
N LYS A 161 -10.31 34.79 12.97
CA LYS A 161 -10.99 33.94 13.98
C LYS A 161 -12.31 34.55 14.43
N ARG A 162 -12.34 35.85 14.72
CA ARG A 162 -13.59 36.56 15.09
C ARG A 162 -14.60 36.60 13.95
N LEU A 163 -14.16 36.63 12.69
CA LEU A 163 -15.05 36.49 11.53
C LEU A 163 -15.67 35.09 11.46
N ASP A 164 -14.90 34.04 11.74
CA ASP A 164 -15.41 32.66 11.82
C ASP A 164 -16.40 32.53 13.00
N GLU A 165 -16.04 33.01 14.21
CA GLU A 165 -16.92 33.06 15.39
C GLU A 165 -18.27 33.76 15.10
N CYS A 166 -18.25 34.84 14.31
CA CYS A 166 -19.47 35.53 13.88
C CYS A 166 -20.27 34.71 12.84
N LEU A 167 -19.60 34.01 11.93
CA LEU A 167 -20.28 33.14 10.95
C LEU A 167 -20.94 31.94 11.63
N ASP A 168 -20.24 31.30 12.57
CA ASP A 168 -20.73 30.17 13.36
C ASP A 168 -21.94 30.59 14.22
N TYR A 169 -21.86 31.75 14.89
CA TYR A 169 -22.99 32.30 15.66
C TYR A 169 -24.22 32.56 14.77
N MET A 170 -24.05 33.13 13.57
CA MET A 170 -25.16 33.36 12.63
C MET A 170 -25.72 32.06 12.05
N GLN A 171 -24.92 31.00 11.95
CA GLN A 171 -25.38 29.67 11.54
C GLN A 171 -26.14 28.94 12.67
N ALA A 172 -25.74 29.14 13.93
CA ALA A 172 -26.42 28.57 15.09
C ALA A 172 -27.79 29.25 15.40
N HIS A 173 -28.00 30.49 14.94
CA HIS A 173 -29.21 31.27 15.23
C HIS A 173 -29.99 31.71 13.96
N PRO A 174 -30.45 30.78 13.12
CA PRO A 174 -31.17 31.11 11.88
C PRO A 174 -32.51 31.82 12.15
N GLU A 175 -33.11 31.64 13.33
CA GLU A 175 -34.36 32.30 13.73
C GLU A 175 -34.25 33.84 13.86
N GLN A 176 -33.03 34.38 13.95
CA GLN A 176 -32.81 35.83 14.06
C GLN A 176 -33.00 36.51 12.70
N LYS A 177 -33.92 37.49 12.63
CA LYS A 177 -34.43 38.13 11.39
C LYS A 177 -33.35 38.58 10.38
N GLU A 178 -32.19 39.04 10.84
CA GLU A 178 -31.13 39.56 9.98
C GLU A 178 -29.90 38.63 9.86
N SER A 179 -29.97 37.41 10.42
CA SER A 179 -28.86 36.44 10.45
C SER A 179 -28.30 36.14 9.06
N GLU A 180 -29.17 35.81 8.09
CA GLU A 180 -28.78 35.50 6.70
C GLU A 180 -28.09 36.70 5.99
N THR A 181 -28.57 37.91 6.26
CA THR A 181 -28.00 39.14 5.68
C THR A 181 -26.62 39.44 6.28
N TYR A 182 -26.45 39.26 7.60
CA TYR A 182 -25.14 39.41 8.21
C TYR A 182 -24.18 38.27 7.82
N ARG A 183 -24.65 37.02 7.74
CA ARG A 183 -23.87 35.85 7.30
C ARG A 183 -23.31 36.03 5.90
N SER A 184 -24.13 36.47 4.93
CA SER A 184 -23.67 36.74 3.56
C SER A 184 -22.64 37.87 3.49
N ARG A 185 -22.81 38.95 4.27
CA ARG A 185 -21.82 40.03 4.37
C ARG A 185 -20.52 39.59 5.04
N TYR A 186 -20.58 38.80 6.12
CA TYR A 186 -19.39 38.25 6.77
C TYR A 186 -18.62 37.29 5.85
N ARG A 187 -19.32 36.45 5.07
CA ARG A 187 -18.69 35.61 4.03
C ARG A 187 -17.98 36.47 2.96
N LEU A 188 -18.59 37.55 2.48
CA LEU A 188 -17.95 38.46 1.53
C LEU A 188 -16.67 39.11 2.12
N LEU A 189 -16.71 39.52 3.40
CA LEU A 189 -15.55 40.06 4.11
C LEU A 189 -14.46 39.01 4.31
N LEU A 190 -14.82 37.75 4.60
CA LEU A 190 -13.89 36.63 4.69
C LEU A 190 -13.20 36.35 3.35
N THR A 191 -13.96 36.18 2.25
CA THR A 191 -13.40 36.02 0.89
C THR A 191 -12.48 37.20 0.54
N ARG A 192 -12.85 38.44 0.91
CA ARG A 192 -12.01 39.63 0.73
C ARG A 192 -10.71 39.56 1.54
N ALA A 193 -10.75 39.13 2.79
CA ALA A 193 -9.57 38.98 3.65
C ALA A 193 -8.60 37.89 3.13
N LEU A 194 -9.13 36.73 2.71
CA LEU A 194 -8.35 35.65 2.09
C LEU A 194 -7.75 36.10 0.74
N THR A 195 -8.48 36.91 -0.04
CA THR A 195 -7.95 37.52 -1.27
C THR A 195 -6.78 38.49 -0.99
N LEU A 196 -6.81 39.22 0.13
CA LEU A 196 -5.69 40.07 0.56
C LEU A 196 -4.46 39.24 0.95
N ILE A 197 -4.64 38.09 1.65
CA ILE A 197 -3.56 37.13 1.91
C ILE A 197 -2.95 36.63 0.60
N ARG A 198 -3.77 36.17 -0.35
CA ARG A 198 -3.33 35.70 -1.67
C ARG A 198 -2.59 36.80 -2.45
N GLY A 199 -3.07 38.04 -2.39
CA GLY A 199 -2.39 39.20 -2.99
C GLY A 199 -1.00 39.46 -2.40
N HIS A 200 -0.87 39.43 -1.07
CA HIS A 200 0.40 39.60 -0.37
C HIS A 200 1.38 38.45 -0.70
N PHE A 201 0.92 37.20 -0.61
CA PHE A 201 1.72 36.01 -0.92
C PHE A 201 2.32 36.07 -2.34
N VAL A 202 1.47 36.33 -3.35
CA VAL A 202 1.91 36.43 -4.75
C VAL A 202 2.86 37.62 -4.98
N TYR A 203 2.68 38.73 -4.25
CA TYR A 203 3.60 39.87 -4.30
C TYR A 203 4.98 39.51 -3.76
N THR A 204 5.08 38.97 -2.54
CA THR A 204 6.35 38.59 -1.91
C THR A 204 7.08 37.51 -2.72
N LEU A 205 6.35 36.49 -3.19
CA LEU A 205 6.90 35.45 -4.06
C LEU A 205 7.50 36.03 -5.36
N ARG A 206 6.80 36.99 -5.98
CA ARG A 206 7.28 37.68 -7.20
C ARG A 206 8.49 38.57 -6.90
N GLU A 207 8.53 39.24 -5.75
CA GLU A 207 9.68 40.03 -5.32
C GLU A 207 10.92 39.15 -5.17
N ILE A 208 10.82 38.06 -4.39
CA ILE A 208 11.90 37.07 -4.19
C ILE A 208 12.39 36.55 -5.54
N SER A 209 11.47 36.10 -6.40
CA SER A 209 11.80 35.57 -7.73
C SER A 209 12.51 36.61 -8.60
N SER A 210 12.02 37.86 -8.66
CA SER A 210 12.68 38.92 -9.42
C SER A 210 14.09 39.24 -8.88
N GLY A 211 14.28 39.18 -7.56
CA GLY A 211 15.56 39.37 -6.90
C GLY A 211 16.52 38.16 -6.99
N VAL A 212 16.04 37.01 -7.45
CA VAL A 212 16.85 35.85 -7.85
C VAL A 212 17.17 35.93 -9.33
N ALA A 213 16.17 36.12 -10.19
CA ALA A 213 16.32 36.23 -11.64
C ALA A 213 17.35 37.28 -12.06
N LYS A 214 17.30 38.49 -11.48
CA LYS A 214 18.30 39.55 -11.72
C LYS A 214 19.72 39.07 -11.40
N ARG A 215 19.94 38.47 -10.22
CA ARG A 215 21.27 37.98 -9.80
C ARG A 215 21.80 36.82 -10.65
N ILE A 216 20.93 36.03 -11.27
CA ILE A 216 21.30 34.96 -12.22
C ILE A 216 21.65 35.57 -13.59
N ALA A 217 20.94 36.61 -14.04
CA ALA A 217 21.22 37.30 -15.29
C ALA A 217 22.51 38.14 -15.24
N ASP A 218 22.72 38.87 -14.15
CA ASP A 218 23.83 39.84 -13.99
C ASP A 218 25.21 39.19 -13.79
N ARG A 219 25.27 37.88 -13.51
CA ARG A 219 26.50 37.24 -13.03
C ARG A 219 26.62 35.80 -13.54
N GLN A 220 27.75 35.47 -14.18
CA GLN A 220 28.13 34.08 -14.42
C GLN A 220 28.51 33.44 -13.09
N LEU A 221 27.53 32.81 -12.44
CA LEU A 221 27.68 32.19 -11.12
C LEU A 221 28.23 30.78 -11.21
N ASN A 222 29.08 30.41 -10.25
CA ASN A 222 29.44 29.02 -10.00
C ASN A 222 28.21 28.21 -9.57
N ASP A 223 28.21 26.91 -9.87
CA ASP A 223 27.06 26.02 -9.67
C ASP A 223 26.52 26.03 -8.22
N THR A 224 27.44 25.93 -7.25
CA THR A 224 27.15 26.00 -5.81
C THR A 224 26.54 27.34 -5.38
N THR A 225 26.92 28.44 -6.06
CA THR A 225 26.34 29.77 -5.79
C THR A 225 24.97 29.92 -6.45
N MET A 226 24.75 29.25 -7.59
CA MET A 226 23.46 29.21 -8.27
C MET A 226 22.43 28.41 -7.45
N SER A 227 22.76 27.21 -6.97
CA SER A 227 21.87 26.42 -6.10
C SER A 227 21.57 27.14 -4.78
N ALA A 228 22.58 27.75 -4.15
CA ALA A 228 22.38 28.55 -2.94
C ALA A 228 21.41 29.74 -3.16
N LEU A 229 21.47 30.42 -4.31
CA LEU A 229 20.51 31.49 -4.63
C LEU A 229 19.11 30.97 -5.00
N LEU A 230 19.02 29.80 -5.63
CA LEU A 230 17.74 29.18 -6.01
C LEU A 230 16.98 28.67 -4.78
N TYR A 231 17.66 28.13 -3.76
CA TYR A 231 16.99 27.56 -2.59
C TYR A 231 17.07 28.45 -1.36
N ALA A 232 18.25 28.82 -0.85
CA ALA A 232 18.37 29.48 0.45
C ALA A 232 17.58 30.79 0.54
N LYS A 233 17.52 31.57 -0.55
CA LYS A 233 16.67 32.78 -0.62
C LYS A 233 15.17 32.50 -0.54
N PHE A 234 14.70 31.39 -1.08
CA PHE A 234 13.29 30.97 -1.01
C PHE A 234 12.96 30.30 0.33
N ARG A 235 13.95 29.86 1.12
CA ARG A 235 13.74 29.40 2.51
C ARG A 235 13.55 30.57 3.49
N VAL A 236 14.14 31.75 3.22
CA VAL A 236 13.97 32.96 4.04
C VAL A 236 12.53 33.49 3.95
N GLY A 237 11.82 33.52 5.08
CA GLY A 237 10.42 33.97 5.16
C GLY A 237 9.38 32.96 4.68
N ALA A 238 9.79 31.73 4.34
CA ALA A 238 8.89 30.66 3.93
C ALA A 238 7.90 30.28 5.05
N THR A 239 8.37 30.25 6.30
CA THR A 239 7.56 29.96 7.51
C THR A 239 6.36 30.90 7.63
N ASP A 240 6.60 32.20 7.52
CA ASP A 240 5.59 33.24 7.69
C ASP A 240 4.55 33.17 6.55
N LEU A 241 5.01 32.84 5.33
CA LEU A 241 4.16 32.63 4.16
C LEU A 241 3.36 31.31 4.25
N LYS A 242 3.92 30.28 4.87
CA LYS A 242 3.24 29.01 5.17
C LYS A 242 2.13 29.20 6.21
N GLU A 243 2.38 29.98 7.26
CA GLU A 243 1.34 30.32 8.26
C GLU A 243 0.20 31.14 7.65
N MET A 244 0.51 32.09 6.76
CA MET A 244 -0.52 32.81 5.99
C MET A 244 -1.30 31.89 5.03
N GLY A 245 -0.62 30.97 4.35
CA GLY A 245 -1.26 29.96 3.49
C GLY A 245 -2.16 29.00 4.27
N LEU A 246 -1.76 28.63 5.49
CA LEU A 246 -2.56 27.80 6.40
C LEU A 246 -3.92 28.43 6.74
N GLU A 247 -4.02 29.76 6.87
CA GLU A 247 -5.32 30.42 7.13
C GLU A 247 -6.29 30.26 5.95
N ILE A 248 -5.80 30.15 4.71
CA ILE A 248 -6.64 29.78 3.56
C ILE A 248 -6.95 28.28 3.61
N GLN A 249 -5.94 27.44 3.83
CA GLN A 249 -6.08 25.98 3.83
C GLN A 249 -7.08 25.47 4.88
N LYS A 250 -7.05 26.00 6.12
CA LYS A 250 -8.01 25.67 7.20
C LYS A 250 -9.47 25.84 6.79
N ARG A 251 -9.76 26.84 5.95
CA ARG A 251 -11.11 27.22 5.51
C ARG A 251 -11.48 26.63 4.14
N ALA A 252 -10.53 25.98 3.47
CA ALA A 252 -10.75 25.27 2.22
C ALA A 252 -11.15 23.79 2.43
N VAL A 253 -10.89 23.21 3.61
CA VAL A 253 -11.29 21.83 3.94
C VAL A 253 -12.82 21.72 4.02
N PRO A 254 -13.45 20.75 3.33
CA PRO A 254 -14.89 20.53 3.42
C PRO A 254 -15.34 20.16 4.85
N PRO A 255 -16.37 20.82 5.40
CA PRO A 255 -17.17 20.29 6.51
C PRO A 255 -17.95 19.04 6.06
N VAL A 256 -18.56 18.35 7.02
CA VAL A 256 -19.39 17.15 6.75
C VAL A 256 -20.74 17.51 6.10
N ASP A 257 -21.17 18.78 6.16
CA ASP A 257 -22.47 19.25 5.66
C ASP A 257 -22.41 19.86 4.25
N PRO A 258 -23.09 19.28 3.24
CA PRO A 258 -22.91 19.61 1.82
C PRO A 258 -23.59 20.89 1.32
N GLU A 259 -24.11 21.75 2.19
CA GLU A 259 -24.83 22.98 1.80
C GLU A 259 -23.90 24.20 1.54
N GLN A 260 -22.61 24.10 1.89
CA GLN A 260 -21.68 25.21 1.84
C GLN A 260 -21.00 25.37 0.47
N GLY A 261 -21.72 25.95 -0.48
CA GLY A 261 -21.17 26.39 -1.78
C GLY A 261 -20.11 27.52 -1.72
N ALA A 262 -19.34 27.63 -0.63
CA ALA A 262 -18.20 28.53 -0.43
C ALA A 262 -16.85 27.83 -0.62
N GLU A 263 -16.78 26.54 -0.33
CA GLU A 263 -15.53 25.76 -0.27
C GLU A 263 -14.77 25.80 -1.60
N ALA A 264 -15.49 25.75 -2.72
CA ALA A 264 -14.92 25.86 -4.06
C ALA A 264 -14.20 27.21 -4.30
N GLU A 265 -14.65 28.31 -3.69
CA GLU A 265 -13.95 29.61 -3.76
C GLU A 265 -12.61 29.55 -3.01
N TYR A 266 -12.61 28.97 -1.80
CA TYR A 266 -11.42 28.89 -0.95
C TYR A 266 -10.40 27.85 -1.44
N GLN A 267 -10.87 26.72 -1.98
CA GLN A 267 -10.04 25.76 -2.71
C GLN A 267 -9.44 26.36 -3.99
N SER A 268 -10.21 27.17 -4.74
CA SER A 268 -9.67 27.90 -5.89
C SER A 268 -8.56 28.87 -5.48
N LEU A 269 -8.74 29.63 -4.39
CA LEU A 269 -7.68 30.50 -3.84
C LEU A 269 -6.43 29.71 -3.42
N LEU A 270 -6.58 28.52 -2.82
CA LEU A 270 -5.45 27.66 -2.43
C LEU A 270 -4.68 27.13 -3.66
N ASN A 271 -5.42 26.63 -4.67
CA ASN A 271 -4.86 26.19 -5.94
C ASN A 271 -4.14 27.33 -6.67
N GLU A 272 -4.64 28.58 -6.58
CA GLU A 272 -3.96 29.75 -7.12
C GLU A 272 -2.64 30.05 -6.39
N LEU A 273 -2.52 29.82 -5.07
CA LEU A 273 -1.24 29.95 -4.36
C LEU A 273 -0.22 28.94 -4.89
N GLN A 274 -0.61 27.66 -4.90
CA GLN A 274 0.20 26.54 -5.36
C GLN A 274 0.66 26.73 -6.82
N SER A 275 -0.29 27.05 -7.72
CA SER A 275 -0.01 27.33 -9.13
C SER A 275 0.87 28.57 -9.31
N SER A 276 0.68 29.63 -8.50
CA SER A 276 1.56 30.80 -8.57
C SER A 276 2.99 30.49 -8.13
N PHE A 277 3.16 29.61 -7.13
CA PHE A 277 4.45 29.12 -6.67
C PHE A 277 5.14 28.26 -7.75
N SER A 278 4.48 27.20 -8.24
CA SER A 278 5.03 26.31 -9.25
C SER A 278 5.36 27.04 -10.56
N ALA A 279 4.49 27.93 -11.03
CA ALA A 279 4.76 28.76 -12.21
C ALA A 279 5.91 29.76 -12.01
N THR A 280 6.18 30.18 -10.77
CA THR A 280 7.30 31.08 -10.44
C THR A 280 8.61 30.30 -10.27
N ARG A 281 8.59 29.11 -9.66
CA ARG A 281 9.73 28.19 -9.57
C ARG A 281 10.14 27.67 -10.94
N GLY A 282 9.19 27.17 -11.74
CA GLY A 282 9.43 26.61 -13.07
C GLY A 282 10.15 27.59 -14.00
N LYS A 283 9.82 28.89 -13.95
CA LYS A 283 10.51 29.95 -14.71
C LYS A 283 11.98 30.16 -14.34
N LEU A 284 12.40 29.76 -13.14
CA LEU A 284 13.79 29.82 -12.68
C LEU A 284 14.52 28.49 -12.90
N VAL A 285 13.86 27.37 -12.63
CA VAL A 285 14.46 26.03 -12.55
C VAL A 285 14.53 25.36 -13.93
N ILE A 286 13.44 25.36 -14.71
CA ILE A 286 13.37 24.67 -16.01
C ILE A 286 14.43 25.17 -17.02
N PRO A 287 14.74 26.47 -17.13
CA PRO A 287 15.81 26.94 -18.00
C PRO A 287 17.22 26.44 -17.58
N VAL A 288 17.47 26.34 -16.27
CA VAL A 288 18.74 25.81 -15.74
C VAL A 288 18.85 24.31 -16.02
N LEU A 289 17.77 23.55 -15.78
CA LEU A 289 17.67 22.14 -16.13
C LEU A 289 17.91 21.88 -17.61
N ARG A 290 17.20 22.59 -18.51
CA ARG A 290 17.39 22.48 -19.96
C ARG A 290 18.83 22.75 -20.37
N LYS A 291 19.50 23.76 -19.80
CA LYS A 291 20.91 24.03 -20.07
C LYS A 291 21.79 22.84 -19.64
N LYS A 292 21.65 22.39 -18.39
CA LYS A 292 22.44 21.30 -17.82
C LYS A 292 22.22 19.97 -18.53
N LEU A 293 20.99 19.65 -18.94
CA LEU A 293 20.69 18.46 -19.72
C LEU A 293 21.28 18.53 -21.13
N ASN A 294 21.34 19.71 -21.75
CA ASN A 294 22.08 19.89 -23.01
C ASN A 294 23.59 19.70 -22.81
N ASP A 295 24.18 20.25 -21.75
CA ASP A 295 25.59 20.04 -21.41
C ASP A 295 25.90 18.53 -21.21
N ILE A 296 25.03 17.81 -20.46
CA ILE A 296 25.10 16.35 -20.26
C ILE A 296 24.84 15.58 -21.57
N ALA A 297 23.97 16.06 -22.46
CA ALA A 297 23.69 15.41 -23.73
C ALA A 297 24.85 15.55 -24.74
N GLN A 298 25.63 16.63 -24.65
CA GLN A 298 26.77 16.92 -25.53
C GLN A 298 28.11 16.36 -25.01
N ALA A 299 28.21 16.03 -23.71
CA ALA A 299 29.46 15.53 -23.14
C ALA A 299 29.94 14.22 -23.83
N PRO A 300 31.27 14.02 -24.02
CA PRO A 300 31.80 12.92 -24.85
C PRO A 300 31.36 11.52 -24.40
N SER A 301 31.31 11.27 -23.10
CA SER A 301 30.96 9.99 -22.47
C SER A 301 29.47 9.62 -22.59
N THR A 302 28.58 10.61 -22.63
CA THR A 302 27.11 10.47 -22.57
C THR A 302 26.41 10.81 -23.89
N SER A 303 27.10 11.44 -24.83
CA SER A 303 26.56 11.75 -26.16
C SER A 303 26.09 10.50 -26.91
N LYS A 304 26.97 9.49 -27.00
CA LYS A 304 26.77 8.23 -27.72
C LYS A 304 26.16 7.09 -26.88
N ASP A 305 26.18 7.18 -25.55
CA ASP A 305 25.65 6.12 -24.70
C ASP A 305 24.35 6.51 -24.00
N LEU A 306 23.29 5.74 -24.27
CA LEU A 306 21.96 5.90 -23.69
C LEU A 306 21.96 5.67 -22.18
N VAL A 307 22.67 4.64 -21.69
CA VAL A 307 22.61 4.22 -20.28
C VAL A 307 23.38 5.19 -19.39
N ALA A 308 24.59 5.60 -19.79
CA ALA A 308 25.36 6.63 -19.11
C ALA A 308 24.62 7.99 -19.13
N PHE A 309 24.00 8.35 -20.27
CA PHE A 309 23.18 9.56 -20.35
C PHE A 309 22.00 9.53 -19.36
N ALA A 310 21.20 8.46 -19.39
CA ALA A 310 20.06 8.29 -18.50
C ALA A 310 20.49 8.31 -17.02
N ARG A 311 21.56 7.58 -16.66
CA ARG A 311 22.11 7.57 -15.31
C ARG A 311 22.49 8.97 -14.82
N ALA A 312 23.16 9.76 -15.65
CA ALA A 312 23.58 11.11 -15.30
C ALA A 312 22.41 12.10 -15.23
N SER A 313 21.53 12.10 -16.22
CA SER A 313 20.39 13.04 -16.30
C SER A 313 19.32 12.76 -15.25
N ILE A 314 18.97 11.50 -15.01
CA ILE A 314 18.01 11.09 -13.98
C ILE A 314 18.58 11.36 -12.58
N SER A 315 19.86 11.06 -12.33
CA SER A 315 20.49 11.37 -11.03
C SER A 315 20.53 12.87 -10.75
N TYR A 316 20.74 13.71 -11.76
CA TYR A 316 20.71 15.17 -11.60
C TYR A 316 19.30 15.68 -11.32
N ILE A 317 18.30 15.22 -12.09
CA ILE A 317 16.91 15.64 -11.91
C ILE A 317 16.31 15.12 -10.60
N ARG A 318 16.64 13.89 -10.16
CA ARG A 318 16.23 13.38 -8.84
C ARG A 318 16.71 14.29 -7.70
N GLY A 319 17.93 14.82 -7.80
CA GLY A 319 18.44 15.80 -6.83
C GLY A 319 17.60 17.08 -6.80
N ILE A 320 17.28 17.64 -7.97
CA ILE A 320 16.44 18.84 -8.07
C ILE A 320 14.99 18.57 -7.61
N CYS A 321 14.41 17.41 -7.91
CA CYS A 321 13.09 17.03 -7.42
C CYS A 321 13.05 16.91 -5.89
N LEU A 322 14.10 16.36 -5.26
CA LEU A 322 14.25 16.32 -3.80
C LEU A 322 14.38 17.74 -3.20
N ASP A 323 15.23 18.60 -3.78
CA ASP A 323 15.38 19.99 -3.34
C ASP A 323 14.06 20.79 -3.43
N GLU A 324 13.30 20.61 -4.52
CA GLU A 324 11.98 21.25 -4.69
C GLU A 324 10.92 20.65 -3.77
N PHE A 325 10.94 19.35 -3.48
CA PHE A 325 10.05 18.69 -2.52
C PHE A 325 10.29 19.22 -1.09
N GLU A 326 11.55 19.31 -0.66
CA GLU A 326 11.92 19.96 0.60
C GLU A 326 11.44 21.42 0.66
N LEU A 327 11.62 22.17 -0.44
CA LEU A 327 11.21 23.57 -0.50
C LEU A 327 9.68 23.70 -0.46
N TRP A 328 8.94 22.82 -1.15
CA TRP A 328 7.49 22.78 -1.12
C TRP A 328 6.97 22.55 0.30
N GLY A 329 7.53 21.58 1.03
CA GLY A 329 7.18 21.31 2.42
C GLY A 329 7.46 22.47 3.40
N GLN A 330 8.29 23.45 3.01
CA GLN A 330 8.51 24.69 3.78
C GLN A 330 7.48 25.78 3.47
N TRP A 331 6.80 25.73 2.32
CA TRP A 331 5.81 26.73 1.88
C TRP A 331 4.35 26.27 2.04
N PHE A 332 4.09 24.97 2.00
CA PHE A 332 2.73 24.40 2.03
C PHE A 332 2.63 23.18 2.96
N HIS A 333 1.40 22.78 3.31
CA HIS A 333 1.12 21.49 3.95
C HIS A 333 0.38 20.58 2.98
N GLY A 334 0.85 19.34 2.84
CA GLY A 334 0.34 18.37 1.86
C GLY A 334 0.98 18.49 0.47
N GLN A 335 0.74 17.47 -0.35
CA GLN A 335 1.37 17.26 -1.67
C GLN A 335 0.46 17.64 -2.86
N GLN A 336 -0.71 18.25 -2.61
CA GLN A 336 -1.64 18.66 -3.68
C GLN A 336 -0.97 19.67 -4.63
N GLY A 337 -0.98 19.40 -5.94
CA GLY A 337 -0.32 20.23 -6.95
C GLY A 337 1.21 20.14 -7.00
N LEU A 338 1.84 19.34 -6.12
CA LEU A 338 3.30 19.14 -6.13
C LEU A 338 3.73 18.23 -7.28
N TYR A 339 3.04 17.09 -7.49
CA TYR A 339 3.40 16.16 -8.55
C TYR A 339 3.23 16.75 -9.95
N ASP A 340 2.18 17.54 -10.20
CA ASP A 340 2.00 18.30 -11.44
C ASP A 340 3.19 19.24 -11.73
N PHE A 341 3.75 19.85 -10.68
CA PHE A 341 4.95 20.68 -10.80
C PHE A 341 6.22 19.85 -11.03
N LEU A 342 6.38 18.72 -10.33
CA LEU A 342 7.52 17.83 -10.50
C LEU A 342 7.52 17.14 -11.87
N GLU A 343 6.35 16.82 -12.44
CA GLU A 343 6.21 16.33 -13.81
C GLU A 343 6.69 17.38 -14.82
N ALA A 344 6.28 18.64 -14.66
CA ALA A 344 6.77 19.77 -15.48
C ALA A 344 8.28 20.04 -15.29
N VAL A 345 8.85 19.70 -14.13
CA VAL A 345 10.31 19.71 -13.87
C VAL A 345 11.01 18.55 -14.58
N CYS A 346 10.34 17.41 -14.75
CA CYS A 346 10.82 16.25 -15.49
C CYS A 346 10.62 16.33 -17.02
N GLU A 347 9.71 17.17 -17.55
CA GLU A 347 9.49 17.34 -19.00
C GLU A 347 10.80 17.46 -19.83
N PRO A 348 11.81 18.28 -19.43
CA PRO A 348 13.09 18.36 -20.15
C PRO A 348 13.90 17.05 -20.17
N LEU A 349 13.73 16.17 -19.18
CA LEU A 349 14.32 14.82 -19.20
C LEU A 349 13.76 14.01 -20.36
N TYR A 350 12.43 14.01 -20.47
CA TYR A 350 11.69 13.27 -21.48
C TYR A 350 12.02 13.75 -22.89
N ASP A 351 12.09 15.06 -23.11
CA ASP A 351 12.50 15.67 -24.39
C ASP A 351 13.85 15.15 -24.90
N HIS A 352 14.82 14.90 -24.00
CA HIS A 352 16.14 14.39 -24.38
C HIS A 352 16.25 12.86 -24.36
N LEU A 353 15.59 12.19 -23.43
CA LEU A 353 15.69 10.74 -23.23
C LEU A 353 14.86 9.97 -24.28
N ARG A 354 13.63 10.42 -24.55
CA ARG A 354 12.69 9.74 -25.47
C ARG A 354 13.23 9.61 -26.89
N PRO A 355 13.83 10.64 -27.54
CA PRO A 355 14.44 10.47 -28.86
C PRO A 355 15.65 9.53 -28.85
N LYS A 356 16.41 9.44 -27.76
CA LYS A 356 17.51 8.46 -27.65
C LYS A 356 16.99 7.03 -27.53
N ILE A 357 15.96 6.78 -26.71
CA ILE A 357 15.27 5.47 -26.63
C ILE A 357 14.74 5.05 -28.02
N ILE A 358 13.98 5.92 -28.69
CA ILE A 358 13.38 5.62 -30.00
C ILE A 358 14.43 5.38 -31.09
N ARG A 359 15.63 5.97 -30.98
CA ARG A 359 16.73 5.73 -31.93
C ARG A 359 17.56 4.50 -31.62
N GLU A 360 17.60 4.05 -30.37
CA GLU A 360 18.44 2.93 -29.95
C GLU A 360 18.06 1.63 -30.71
N THR A 361 19.08 0.94 -31.20
CA THR A 361 18.97 -0.30 -31.98
C THR A 361 19.49 -1.50 -31.19
N LYS A 362 20.40 -1.29 -30.22
CA LYS A 362 21.02 -2.35 -29.44
C LYS A 362 20.10 -2.81 -28.32
N LEU A 363 19.53 -4.02 -28.45
CA LEU A 363 18.67 -4.63 -27.43
C LEU A 363 19.31 -4.58 -26.03
N ILE A 364 20.60 -4.92 -25.92
CA ILE A 364 21.35 -4.96 -24.66
C ILE A 364 21.31 -3.59 -23.93
N LYS A 365 21.38 -2.47 -24.65
CA LYS A 365 21.30 -1.13 -24.05
C LYS A 365 19.89 -0.80 -23.54
N LEU A 366 18.86 -1.30 -24.21
CA LEU A 366 17.47 -1.17 -23.77
C LEU A 366 17.22 -2.04 -22.52
N CYS A 367 17.74 -3.28 -22.49
CA CYS A 367 17.70 -4.13 -21.30
C CYS A 367 18.39 -3.43 -20.11
N GLN A 368 19.62 -2.95 -20.29
CA GLN A 368 20.37 -2.22 -19.27
C GLN A 368 19.65 -0.96 -18.79
N LEU A 369 18.96 -0.23 -19.69
CA LEU A 369 18.15 0.93 -19.31
C LEU A 369 16.94 0.50 -18.46
N CYS A 370 16.17 -0.52 -18.88
CA CYS A 370 15.02 -1.01 -18.12
C CYS A 370 15.46 -1.51 -16.73
N SER A 371 16.52 -2.32 -16.66
CA SER A 371 17.09 -2.77 -15.38
C SER A 371 17.55 -1.60 -14.50
N LEU A 372 18.19 -0.58 -15.08
CA LEU A 372 18.61 0.61 -14.35
C LEU A 372 17.41 1.40 -13.80
N LEU A 373 16.34 1.54 -14.58
CA LEU A 373 15.13 2.24 -14.15
C LEU A 373 14.41 1.49 -13.04
N GLN A 374 14.17 0.19 -13.23
CA GLN A 374 13.55 -0.70 -12.23
C GLN A 374 14.38 -0.74 -10.94
N THR A 375 15.63 -1.20 -10.97
CA THR A 375 16.43 -1.46 -9.76
C THR A 375 16.87 -0.21 -8.98
N ARG A 376 16.77 1.01 -9.54
CA ARG A 376 17.27 2.25 -8.88
C ARG A 376 16.19 3.26 -8.54
N TYR A 377 15.02 3.17 -9.17
CA TYR A 377 13.99 4.21 -9.10
C TYR A 377 12.56 3.68 -8.93
N LEU A 378 12.30 2.38 -9.12
CA LEU A 378 11.11 1.74 -8.57
C LEU A 378 11.50 1.01 -7.28
N PHE A 379 10.61 1.04 -6.29
CA PHE A 379 10.73 0.18 -5.12
C PHE A 379 10.28 -1.24 -5.46
N ASP A 380 10.75 -2.21 -4.69
CA ASP A 380 10.28 -3.59 -4.82
C ASP A 380 8.84 -3.66 -4.28
N PRO A 381 7.83 -4.13 -5.04
CA PRO A 381 6.46 -4.23 -4.53
C PRO A 381 6.30 -5.19 -3.34
N GLU A 382 7.34 -5.93 -2.95
CA GLU A 382 7.37 -6.71 -1.71
C GLU A 382 7.66 -5.87 -0.45
N ASP A 383 8.10 -4.61 -0.57
CA ASP A 383 8.31 -3.67 0.56
C ASP A 383 7.04 -2.84 0.86
N ASP A 384 5.87 -3.45 0.62
CA ASP A 384 4.53 -2.85 0.72
C ASP A 384 4.13 -2.60 2.19
N GLY A 385 4.74 -1.58 2.79
CA GLY A 385 4.13 -0.88 3.91
C GLY A 385 2.89 -0.15 3.41
N GLU A 386 1.69 -0.58 3.83
CA GLU A 386 0.36 -0.21 3.30
C GLU A 386 0.03 1.30 3.18
N PHE A 387 0.92 2.20 3.60
CA PHE A 387 0.82 3.64 3.40
C PHE A 387 2.19 4.20 3.02
N ALA A 388 2.34 4.62 1.76
CA ALA A 388 3.50 5.40 1.32
C ALA A 388 3.67 6.64 2.22
N ASP A 389 4.84 6.80 2.83
CA ASP A 389 5.09 7.87 3.79
C ASP A 389 4.90 9.26 3.12
N PRO A 390 3.90 10.07 3.55
CA PRO A 390 3.63 11.37 2.95
C PRO A 390 4.75 12.40 3.20
N THR A 391 5.78 12.06 3.97
CA THR A 391 6.99 12.85 4.16
C THR A 391 8.11 12.50 3.17
N GLN A 392 7.98 11.43 2.39
CA GLN A 392 8.95 11.02 1.37
C GLN A 392 8.48 11.35 -0.06
N LEU A 393 9.43 11.72 -0.92
CA LEU A 393 9.19 11.89 -2.35
C LEU A 393 9.15 10.51 -3.04
N ASP A 394 8.00 10.18 -3.63
CA ASP A 394 7.90 9.05 -4.55
C ASP A 394 8.40 9.46 -5.94
N PHE A 395 9.61 9.04 -6.27
CA PHE A 395 10.21 9.30 -7.59
C PHE A 395 9.78 8.26 -8.64
N SER A 396 9.11 7.18 -8.26
CA SER A 396 8.76 6.09 -9.18
C SER A 396 7.71 6.56 -10.18
N VAL A 397 6.64 7.22 -9.71
CA VAL A 397 5.59 7.88 -10.50
C VAL A 397 6.18 8.85 -11.53
N LEU A 398 7.22 9.61 -11.15
CA LEU A 398 7.88 10.60 -11.99
C LEU A 398 8.83 10.01 -13.06
N ILE A 399 9.08 8.69 -13.03
CA ILE A 399 9.98 7.99 -13.95
C ILE A 399 9.28 6.87 -14.73
N GLN A 400 8.16 6.35 -14.23
CA GLN A 400 7.37 5.31 -14.88
C GLN A 400 7.14 5.55 -16.39
N PRO A 401 6.78 6.76 -16.88
CA PRO A 401 6.63 7.00 -18.31
C PRO A 401 7.90 6.75 -19.14
N ALA A 402 9.10 6.90 -18.55
CA ALA A 402 10.38 6.63 -19.23
C ALA A 402 10.66 5.12 -19.30
N LEU A 403 10.25 4.38 -18.27
CA LEU A 403 10.33 2.93 -18.24
C LEU A 403 9.36 2.33 -19.27
N GLU A 404 8.12 2.81 -19.35
CA GLU A 404 7.12 2.33 -20.31
C GLU A 404 7.56 2.56 -21.77
N ASP A 405 8.09 3.74 -22.11
CA ASP A 405 8.66 4.02 -23.44
C ASP A 405 9.88 3.11 -23.73
N ALA A 406 10.73 2.83 -22.73
CA ALA A 406 11.89 1.94 -22.86
C ALA A 406 11.48 0.47 -23.04
N GLN A 407 10.49 -0.02 -22.29
CA GLN A 407 9.92 -1.37 -22.38
C GLN A 407 9.20 -1.57 -23.71
N THR A 408 8.35 -0.62 -24.12
CA THR A 408 7.67 -0.65 -25.43
C THR A 408 8.69 -0.76 -26.56
N ARG A 409 9.81 -0.02 -26.44
CA ARG A 409 10.91 -0.08 -27.40
C ARG A 409 11.70 -1.40 -27.33
N LEU A 410 11.89 -1.96 -26.14
CA LEU A 410 12.51 -3.27 -25.92
C LEU A 410 11.70 -4.38 -26.59
N VAL A 411 10.38 -4.41 -26.36
CA VAL A 411 9.41 -5.33 -26.99
C VAL A 411 9.47 -5.24 -28.51
N PHE A 412 9.40 -4.03 -29.07
CA PHE A 412 9.51 -3.83 -30.53
C PHE A 412 10.84 -4.35 -31.11
N ARG A 413 11.95 -4.20 -30.38
CA ARG A 413 13.26 -4.71 -30.80
C ARG A 413 13.38 -6.23 -30.63
N ALA A 414 12.78 -6.81 -29.59
CA ALA A 414 12.69 -8.25 -29.42
C ALA A 414 11.89 -8.91 -30.57
N GLN A 415 10.72 -8.35 -30.92
CA GLN A 415 9.91 -8.80 -32.06
C GLN A 415 10.64 -8.68 -33.41
N ALA A 416 11.43 -7.62 -33.61
CA ALA A 416 12.24 -7.48 -34.82
C ALA A 416 13.34 -8.56 -34.91
N ILE A 417 14.01 -8.86 -33.79
CA ILE A 417 15.01 -9.94 -33.71
C ILE A 417 14.36 -11.31 -33.95
N LEU A 418 13.21 -11.58 -33.31
CA LEU A 418 12.42 -12.80 -33.54
C LEU A 418 12.10 -12.99 -35.04
N ARG A 419 11.61 -11.94 -35.70
CA ARG A 419 11.25 -11.98 -37.12
C ARG A 419 12.44 -12.21 -38.03
N ASP A 420 13.54 -11.49 -37.82
CA ASP A 420 14.65 -11.47 -38.78
C ASP A 420 15.74 -12.53 -38.48
N GLU A 421 15.93 -12.95 -37.22
CA GLU A 421 16.93 -13.95 -36.80
C GLU A 421 16.35 -15.34 -36.48
N ILE A 422 15.03 -15.52 -36.35
CA ILE A 422 14.40 -16.83 -36.09
C ILE A 422 13.39 -17.19 -37.20
N GLU A 423 12.33 -16.39 -37.40
CA GLU A 423 11.25 -16.67 -38.37
C GLU A 423 11.78 -16.73 -39.82
N LYS A 424 12.54 -15.72 -40.24
CA LYS A 424 13.12 -15.62 -41.60
C LYS A 424 14.51 -16.23 -41.73
N TYR A 425 15.00 -16.91 -40.69
CA TYR A 425 16.36 -17.46 -40.70
C TYR A 425 16.53 -18.48 -41.84
N LYS A 426 17.56 -18.27 -42.66
CA LYS A 426 17.93 -19.18 -43.74
C LYS A 426 19.14 -20.00 -43.31
N PRO A 427 19.03 -21.33 -43.16
CA PRO A 427 20.14 -22.18 -42.74
C PRO A 427 21.30 -22.09 -43.74
N ARG A 428 22.52 -21.91 -43.23
CA ARG A 428 23.74 -22.07 -44.03
C ARG A 428 24.03 -23.56 -44.23
N PRO A 429 24.81 -23.98 -45.25
CA PRO A 429 25.27 -25.37 -45.35
C PRO A 429 25.96 -25.83 -44.05
N GLU A 430 26.85 -25.01 -43.49
CA GLU A 430 27.57 -25.22 -42.21
C GLU A 430 26.64 -25.41 -40.99
N ASP A 431 25.41 -24.88 -41.05
CA ASP A 431 24.40 -25.00 -40.00
C ASP A 431 23.50 -26.24 -40.17
N LEU A 432 23.68 -26.99 -41.26
CA LEU A 432 22.99 -28.24 -41.58
C LEU A 432 23.92 -29.47 -41.54
N ASP A 433 25.22 -29.30 -41.23
CA ASP A 433 26.24 -30.36 -41.24
C ASP A 433 26.18 -31.30 -40.01
N TYR A 434 25.01 -31.86 -39.75
CA TYR A 434 24.78 -32.98 -38.84
C TYR A 434 24.78 -34.29 -39.67
N PRO A 435 25.50 -35.35 -39.25
CA PRO A 435 26.04 -35.61 -37.90
C PRO A 435 27.45 -35.06 -37.59
N ALA A 436 28.21 -34.56 -38.57
CA ALA A 436 29.63 -34.22 -38.39
C ALA A 436 29.89 -33.22 -37.23
N ARG A 437 29.01 -32.22 -37.09
CA ARG A 437 29.06 -31.20 -36.02
C ARG A 437 28.81 -31.75 -34.60
N ASN A 438 28.15 -32.91 -34.43
CA ASN A 438 28.06 -33.58 -33.11
C ASN A 438 29.32 -34.41 -32.82
N ARG A 439 29.87 -35.12 -33.81
CA ARG A 439 31.06 -35.96 -33.63
C ARG A 439 32.28 -35.16 -33.16
N ASN A 440 32.44 -33.94 -33.68
CA ASN A 440 33.52 -33.05 -33.27
C ASN A 440 33.35 -32.45 -31.86
N VAL A 441 32.15 -32.52 -31.27
CA VAL A 441 31.88 -32.07 -29.88
C VAL A 441 32.05 -33.24 -28.90
N LEU A 442 31.76 -34.47 -29.33
CA LEU A 442 31.94 -35.70 -28.54
C LEU A 442 33.39 -36.20 -28.46
N VAL A 443 34.28 -35.72 -29.34
CA VAL A 443 35.72 -36.05 -29.32
C VAL A 443 36.53 -34.77 -29.03
N PRO A 444 36.95 -34.53 -27.78
CA PRO A 444 37.97 -33.53 -27.49
C PRO A 444 39.27 -33.93 -28.20
N GLU A 445 39.86 -33.01 -28.98
CA GLU A 445 41.08 -33.29 -29.76
C GLU A 445 42.21 -33.83 -28.87
N SER A 446 42.57 -35.09 -29.10
CA SER A 446 43.86 -35.65 -28.67
C SER A 446 44.86 -35.55 -29.82
N GLU A 447 46.05 -35.02 -29.49
CA GLU A 447 47.25 -34.87 -30.33
C GLU A 447 47.28 -33.76 -31.41
N ASN A 448 48.04 -32.68 -31.11
CA ASN A 448 49.42 -32.65 -31.60
C ASN A 448 50.39 -31.69 -30.89
N ASN A 449 51.67 -32.09 -30.87
CA ASN A 449 52.76 -31.45 -30.12
C ASN A 449 53.43 -30.27 -30.86
N LYS A 450 53.52 -29.08 -30.23
CA LYS A 450 54.80 -28.35 -30.00
C LYS A 450 54.62 -27.06 -29.15
N PRO A 451 55.68 -26.59 -28.45
CA PRO A 451 55.51 -25.86 -27.20
C PRO A 451 55.48 -24.34 -27.35
N ARG A 452 54.80 -23.67 -26.41
CA ARG A 452 55.10 -22.28 -26.02
C ARG A 452 55.29 -22.19 -24.51
N SER A 453 56.39 -21.53 -24.13
CA SER A 453 56.99 -21.61 -22.79
C SER A 453 56.13 -21.04 -21.68
N ALA A 454 56.10 -21.73 -20.55
CA ALA A 454 55.73 -21.13 -19.28
C ALA A 454 56.77 -20.09 -18.84
N SER A 455 56.31 -19.00 -18.22
CA SER A 455 57.14 -18.17 -17.35
C SER A 455 56.28 -17.49 -16.27
N ASN A 456 56.25 -18.13 -15.10
CA ASN A 456 56.06 -17.57 -13.76
C ASN A 456 55.21 -16.30 -13.57
N ARG A 457 54.16 -16.43 -12.74
CA ARG A 457 54.23 -15.98 -11.33
C ARG A 457 53.14 -16.59 -10.44
N ARG A 458 53.49 -16.76 -9.17
CA ARG A 458 52.76 -17.48 -8.11
C ARG A 458 51.46 -16.79 -7.67
N ALA A 459 50.45 -17.60 -7.34
CA ALA A 459 49.48 -17.32 -6.28
C ALA A 459 49.20 -18.63 -5.51
N SER A 460 48.69 -18.52 -4.28
CA SER A 460 48.79 -19.55 -3.23
C SER A 460 47.57 -20.46 -3.06
N SER A 461 47.78 -21.55 -2.33
CA SER A 461 46.84 -22.62 -1.96
C SER A 461 45.60 -22.18 -1.17
N ALA A 462 44.46 -22.81 -1.48
CA ALA A 462 43.36 -23.11 -0.55
C ALA A 462 42.64 -24.39 -1.01
N GLU A 463 42.07 -25.14 -0.05
CA GLU A 463 41.47 -26.48 -0.24
C GLU A 463 40.07 -26.47 -0.89
N PRO A 464 39.61 -27.62 -1.43
CA PRO A 464 38.36 -27.68 -2.18
C PRO A 464 37.13 -27.71 -1.27
N THR A 465 36.18 -26.79 -1.50
CA THR A 465 34.77 -26.98 -1.14
C THR A 465 33.92 -26.83 -2.38
N THR A 466 32.98 -27.76 -2.57
CA THR A 466 32.08 -27.85 -3.71
C THR A 466 31.07 -26.71 -3.75
N PRO A 467 30.84 -26.08 -4.93
CA PRO A 467 29.55 -25.44 -5.20
C PRO A 467 28.93 -25.91 -6.54
N VAL A 468 27.62 -26.10 -6.49
CA VAL A 468 26.72 -26.36 -7.64
C VAL A 468 26.87 -25.25 -8.70
N PRO A 469 26.90 -25.57 -10.01
CA PRO A 469 27.06 -24.56 -11.06
C PRO A 469 25.81 -23.66 -11.16
N LYS A 470 26.05 -22.34 -11.06
CA LYS A 470 25.04 -21.31 -11.37
C LYS A 470 24.97 -21.08 -12.88
N THR A 471 23.79 -20.71 -13.35
CA THR A 471 23.44 -20.51 -14.76
C THR A 471 24.35 -19.48 -15.48
N PRO A 472 24.96 -19.81 -16.64
CA PRO A 472 25.78 -18.87 -17.39
C PRO A 472 24.93 -17.96 -18.30
N VAL A 473 25.29 -16.67 -18.30
CA VAL A 473 24.58 -15.62 -19.05
C VAL A 473 25.29 -15.32 -20.36
N VAL A 474 24.52 -15.15 -21.44
CA VAL A 474 25.07 -15.10 -22.81
C VAL A 474 25.33 -13.66 -23.27
N VAL A 475 26.60 -13.31 -23.49
CA VAL A 475 27.05 -12.16 -24.29
C VAL A 475 27.95 -12.68 -25.42
N ASP A 476 27.92 -12.01 -26.58
CA ASP A 476 29.06 -12.07 -27.50
C ASP A 476 29.26 -10.74 -28.26
N GLU A 477 30.49 -10.56 -28.76
CA GLU A 477 31.20 -9.31 -29.02
C GLU A 477 30.85 -8.63 -30.36
N TYR A 478 30.50 -7.34 -30.30
CA TYR A 478 30.79 -6.36 -31.37
C TYR A 478 31.04 -4.98 -30.74
N ILE A 479 32.26 -4.79 -30.22
CA ILE A 479 32.74 -3.49 -29.73
C ILE A 479 33.98 -3.08 -30.51
N ASP A 480 33.86 -1.98 -31.24
CA ASP A 480 34.97 -1.15 -31.66
C ASP A 480 35.11 0.00 -30.65
N SER A 481 36.34 0.40 -30.29
CA SER A 481 36.76 1.32 -29.20
C SER A 481 36.94 0.70 -27.79
N PRO A 482 38.14 0.85 -27.15
CA PRO A 482 38.42 0.29 -25.82
C PRO A 482 38.37 1.33 -24.68
N GLN A 483 37.36 1.25 -23.81
CA GLN A 483 37.43 1.69 -22.40
C GLN A 483 36.16 1.20 -21.64
N GLU A 484 36.34 0.86 -20.35
CA GLU A 484 35.31 0.34 -19.42
C GLU A 484 34.78 -1.08 -19.72
N LYS A 485 35.48 -2.10 -19.16
CA LYS A 485 34.98 -3.47 -19.02
C LYS A 485 34.04 -3.57 -17.81
N ASP A 486 32.77 -3.87 -18.04
CA ASP A 486 31.77 -4.09 -16.98
C ASP A 486 31.66 -5.60 -16.65
N SER A 487 32.57 -6.08 -15.80
CA SER A 487 32.89 -7.50 -15.56
C SER A 487 31.82 -8.36 -14.85
N ARG A 488 30.52 -8.05 -14.99
CA ARG A 488 29.41 -8.78 -14.33
C ARG A 488 28.63 -9.72 -15.29
N TRP A 489 28.89 -9.67 -16.60
CA TRP A 489 28.10 -10.38 -17.62
C TRP A 489 28.94 -11.05 -18.72
N ASP A 490 30.26 -11.17 -18.55
CA ASP A 490 31.23 -11.38 -19.64
C ASP A 490 32.11 -12.64 -19.44
N PHE A 491 31.51 -13.77 -19.05
CA PHE A 491 32.23 -15.02 -18.77
C PHE A 491 31.48 -16.26 -19.35
N ASP A 492 32.22 -17.10 -20.09
CA ASP A 492 31.86 -18.47 -20.53
C ASP A 492 30.63 -18.69 -21.44
N SER A 493 30.45 -17.89 -22.50
CA SER A 493 29.38 -18.15 -23.50
C SER A 493 29.77 -19.10 -24.64
N ARG A 494 30.93 -18.93 -25.30
CA ARG A 494 31.21 -19.62 -26.59
C ARG A 494 31.33 -21.15 -26.49
N SER A 495 31.88 -21.68 -25.39
CA SER A 495 32.08 -23.13 -25.19
C SER A 495 30.80 -23.89 -24.84
N VAL A 496 29.83 -23.25 -24.17
CA VAL A 496 28.59 -23.91 -23.71
C VAL A 496 27.58 -24.14 -24.84
N PHE A 497 27.57 -23.26 -25.85
CA PHE A 497 26.64 -23.38 -26.99
C PHE A 497 27.18 -24.20 -28.15
N GLU A 498 28.42 -24.67 -28.08
CA GLU A 498 29.03 -25.47 -29.15
C GLU A 498 28.16 -26.69 -29.48
N GLY A 499 27.99 -26.98 -30.78
CA GLY A 499 27.01 -27.98 -31.25
C GLY A 499 25.54 -27.51 -31.38
N TRP A 500 25.04 -26.51 -30.64
CA TRP A 500 23.61 -26.11 -30.74
C TRP A 500 23.25 -25.43 -32.08
N TYR A 501 22.01 -25.60 -32.54
CA TYR A 501 21.46 -24.91 -33.71
C TYR A 501 21.30 -23.38 -33.51
N PRO A 502 21.59 -22.53 -34.51
CA PRO A 502 21.66 -21.07 -34.32
C PRO A 502 20.36 -20.40 -33.82
N THR A 503 19.18 -20.80 -34.32
CA THR A 503 17.92 -20.17 -33.90
C THR A 503 17.57 -20.53 -32.46
N LEU A 504 17.91 -21.74 -31.99
CA LEU A 504 17.79 -22.13 -30.58
C LEU A 504 18.67 -21.25 -29.68
N ARG A 505 19.95 -21.05 -30.05
CA ARG A 505 20.86 -20.15 -29.31
C ARG A 505 20.28 -18.73 -29.20
N LYS A 506 19.74 -18.20 -30.30
CA LYS A 506 19.13 -16.85 -30.35
C LYS A 506 17.83 -16.76 -29.55
N ALA A 507 17.00 -17.80 -29.55
CA ALA A 507 15.77 -17.86 -28.77
C ALA A 507 16.03 -17.80 -27.25
N VAL A 508 16.93 -18.66 -26.76
CA VAL A 508 17.32 -18.70 -25.33
C VAL A 508 18.03 -17.39 -24.91
N TRP A 509 18.90 -16.85 -25.77
CA TRP A 509 19.48 -15.52 -25.56
C TRP A 509 18.41 -14.44 -25.44
N LEU A 510 17.40 -14.42 -26.33
CA LEU A 510 16.36 -13.40 -26.32
C LEU A 510 15.48 -13.50 -25.07
N LEU A 511 15.01 -14.71 -24.73
CA LEU A 511 14.24 -14.99 -23.50
C LEU A 511 14.96 -14.51 -22.24
N SER A 512 16.22 -14.92 -22.05
CA SER A 512 17.03 -14.52 -20.88
C SER A 512 17.27 -13.01 -20.76
N ARG A 513 17.12 -12.26 -21.85
CA ARG A 513 17.38 -10.81 -21.90
C ARG A 513 16.15 -9.95 -21.69
N ILE A 514 14.95 -10.48 -21.92
CA ILE A 514 13.68 -9.76 -21.69
C ILE A 514 13.00 -10.18 -20.37
N TYR A 515 13.42 -11.31 -19.78
CA TYR A 515 12.94 -11.81 -18.50
C TYR A 515 13.00 -10.76 -17.38
N ARG A 516 11.90 -10.61 -16.63
CA ARG A 516 11.67 -9.62 -15.55
C ARG A 516 11.80 -8.13 -15.93
N LEU A 517 12.12 -7.79 -17.19
CA LEU A 517 12.23 -6.40 -17.66
C LEU A 517 10.93 -5.84 -18.25
N VAL A 518 9.93 -6.68 -18.49
CA VAL A 518 8.63 -6.34 -19.09
C VAL A 518 7.52 -6.99 -18.25
N ASN A 519 6.32 -6.42 -18.25
CA ASN A 519 5.12 -6.96 -17.60
C ASN A 519 4.91 -8.44 -17.97
N SER A 520 4.52 -9.29 -17.00
CA SER A 520 4.45 -10.76 -17.18
C SER A 520 3.64 -11.16 -18.41
N SER A 521 2.41 -10.65 -18.58
CA SER A 521 1.57 -11.00 -19.74
C SER A 521 2.25 -10.71 -21.09
N VAL A 522 2.94 -9.58 -21.22
CA VAL A 522 3.67 -9.22 -22.44
C VAL A 522 4.95 -10.06 -22.61
N PHE A 523 5.58 -10.48 -21.51
CA PHE A 523 6.67 -11.44 -21.54
C PHE A 523 6.17 -12.83 -21.98
N ASP A 524 5.06 -13.31 -21.44
CA ASP A 524 4.47 -14.63 -21.73
C ASP A 524 4.05 -14.74 -23.20
N ASP A 525 3.42 -13.70 -23.75
CA ASP A 525 3.08 -13.58 -25.17
C ASP A 525 4.33 -13.66 -26.07
N LEU A 526 5.39 -12.92 -25.72
CA LEU A 526 6.66 -12.95 -26.45
C LEU A 526 7.36 -14.30 -26.31
N ALA A 527 7.35 -14.88 -25.12
CA ALA A 527 7.98 -16.16 -24.83
C ALA A 527 7.32 -17.27 -25.65
N HIS A 528 5.98 -17.32 -25.68
CA HIS A 528 5.22 -18.21 -26.56
C HIS A 528 5.65 -18.04 -28.03
N GLN A 529 5.66 -16.81 -28.55
CA GLN A 529 6.03 -16.55 -29.94
C GLN A 529 7.48 -16.98 -30.24
N ILE A 530 8.43 -16.74 -29.32
CA ILE A 530 9.83 -17.15 -29.46
C ILE A 530 9.94 -18.68 -29.51
N VAL A 531 9.30 -19.40 -28.58
CA VAL A 531 9.33 -20.87 -28.50
C VAL A 531 8.66 -21.50 -29.73
N HIS A 532 7.50 -20.99 -30.13
CA HIS A 532 6.76 -21.45 -31.31
C HIS A 532 7.58 -21.30 -32.60
N GLN A 533 8.10 -20.10 -32.89
CA GLN A 533 8.89 -19.85 -34.10
C GLN A 533 10.22 -20.64 -34.10
N THR A 534 10.83 -20.84 -32.94
CA THR A 534 12.03 -21.69 -32.80
C THR A 534 11.69 -23.15 -33.11
N THR A 535 10.55 -23.65 -32.64
CA THR A 535 10.07 -25.01 -32.93
C THR A 535 9.80 -25.21 -34.41
N LEU A 536 9.15 -24.25 -35.08
CA LEU A 536 8.97 -24.26 -36.54
C LEU A 536 10.31 -24.23 -37.30
N SER A 537 11.26 -23.40 -36.85
CA SER A 537 12.61 -23.30 -37.42
C SER A 537 13.37 -24.64 -37.32
N LEU A 538 13.30 -25.31 -36.16
CA LEU A 538 13.91 -26.64 -35.95
C LEU A 538 13.26 -27.72 -36.82
N HIS A 539 11.93 -27.71 -36.99
CA HIS A 539 11.25 -28.60 -37.93
C HIS A 539 11.67 -28.35 -39.39
N ALA A 540 11.79 -27.09 -39.81
CA ALA A 540 12.24 -26.73 -41.15
C ALA A 540 13.71 -27.17 -41.40
N ALA A 541 14.57 -27.07 -40.39
CA ALA A 541 15.95 -27.58 -40.42
C ALA A 541 15.98 -29.11 -40.50
N SER A 542 15.20 -29.81 -39.67
CA SER A 542 15.07 -31.27 -39.69
C SER A 542 14.63 -31.79 -41.07
N ASN A 543 13.64 -31.16 -41.71
CA ASN A 543 13.22 -31.49 -43.08
C ASN A 543 14.34 -31.32 -44.12
N GLN A 544 15.21 -30.32 -43.96
CA GLN A 544 16.38 -30.11 -44.83
C GLN A 544 17.52 -31.08 -44.55
N ILE A 545 17.70 -31.52 -43.30
CA ILE A 545 18.66 -32.58 -42.95
C ILE A 545 18.18 -33.91 -43.53
N SER A 546 16.87 -34.22 -43.44
CA SER A 546 16.29 -35.45 -43.99
C SER A 546 16.40 -35.58 -45.51
N SER A 547 16.68 -34.49 -46.25
CA SER A 547 16.91 -34.53 -47.69
C SER A 547 18.39 -34.64 -48.09
N LYS A 548 19.32 -34.45 -47.14
CA LYS A 548 20.78 -34.50 -47.35
C LYS A 548 21.46 -35.69 -46.68
N ALA A 549 20.99 -36.09 -45.50
CA ALA A 549 21.54 -37.15 -44.65
C ALA A 549 20.50 -38.30 -44.50
N SER A 550 20.35 -38.87 -43.30
CA SER A 550 19.32 -39.87 -43.00
C SER A 550 18.06 -39.26 -42.38
N ARG A 551 16.93 -39.96 -42.55
CA ARG A 551 15.69 -39.67 -41.79
C ARG A 551 15.89 -39.83 -40.28
N ALA A 552 16.71 -40.80 -39.86
CA ALA A 552 17.03 -41.02 -38.45
C ALA A 552 17.86 -39.86 -37.87
N ASP A 553 18.87 -39.37 -38.60
CA ASP A 553 19.68 -38.20 -38.21
C ASP A 553 18.81 -36.94 -38.07
N ALA A 554 17.84 -36.75 -38.97
CA ALA A 554 16.91 -35.63 -38.94
C ALA A 554 15.96 -35.68 -37.74
N GLN A 555 15.48 -36.87 -37.37
CA GLN A 555 14.65 -37.09 -36.17
C GLN A 555 15.44 -36.89 -34.88
N LEU A 556 16.68 -37.42 -34.80
CA LEU A 556 17.54 -37.27 -33.63
C LEU A 556 18.10 -35.85 -33.45
N PHE A 557 18.40 -35.15 -34.54
CA PHE A 557 18.65 -33.71 -34.53
C PHE A 557 17.49 -32.96 -33.86
N LEU A 558 16.26 -33.28 -34.25
CA LEU A 558 15.07 -32.61 -33.76
C LEU A 558 14.79 -32.97 -32.29
N ILE A 559 14.89 -34.23 -31.90
CA ILE A 559 14.77 -34.69 -30.50
C ILE A 559 15.80 -33.96 -29.61
N LYS A 560 17.08 -33.94 -30.00
CA LYS A 560 18.15 -33.24 -29.26
C LYS A 560 17.81 -31.76 -29.02
N HIS A 561 17.42 -31.05 -30.07
CA HIS A 561 17.20 -29.61 -29.98
C HIS A 561 15.88 -29.22 -29.31
N LEU A 562 14.83 -30.04 -29.40
CA LEU A 562 13.59 -29.84 -28.64
C LEU A 562 13.76 -30.16 -27.15
N LEU A 563 14.58 -31.18 -26.80
CA LEU A 563 14.94 -31.46 -25.39
C LEU A 563 15.76 -30.32 -24.78
N LEU A 564 16.76 -29.80 -25.51
CA LEU A 564 17.52 -28.62 -25.10
C LEU A 564 16.60 -27.40 -24.91
N LEU A 565 15.70 -27.12 -25.85
CA LEU A 565 14.72 -26.03 -25.74
C LEU A 565 13.83 -26.21 -24.49
N LYS A 566 13.33 -27.42 -24.24
CA LYS A 566 12.51 -27.75 -23.06
C LYS A 566 13.26 -27.49 -21.76
N GLN A 567 14.51 -27.96 -21.66
CA GLN A 567 15.34 -27.79 -20.47
C GLN A 567 15.59 -26.30 -20.16
N GLN A 568 15.82 -25.49 -21.19
CA GLN A 568 16.02 -24.05 -21.02
C GLN A 568 14.73 -23.32 -20.65
N ILE A 569 13.57 -23.67 -21.23
CA ILE A 569 12.27 -23.06 -20.86
C ILE A 569 11.92 -23.35 -19.41
N VAL A 570 12.09 -24.60 -18.95
CA VAL A 570 11.81 -24.99 -17.55
C VAL A 570 12.68 -24.20 -16.55
N ALA A 571 13.87 -23.75 -16.93
CA ALA A 571 14.70 -22.90 -16.06
C ALA A 571 14.13 -21.49 -15.85
N PHE A 572 13.31 -20.96 -16.78
CA PHE A 572 12.59 -19.68 -16.60
C PHE A 572 11.25 -19.85 -15.87
N ASP A 573 10.69 -21.07 -15.88
CA ASP A 573 9.40 -21.47 -15.28
C ASP A 573 9.47 -21.60 -13.74
N ILE A 574 10.65 -21.85 -13.18
CA ILE A 574 10.86 -22.13 -11.73
C ILE A 574 10.70 -20.89 -10.83
N GLU A 575 10.76 -19.67 -11.37
CA GLU A 575 10.61 -18.42 -10.59
C GLU A 575 9.17 -17.87 -10.54
N PHE A 576 8.17 -18.44 -11.23
CA PHE A 576 6.81 -17.88 -11.23
C PHE A 576 5.69 -18.92 -11.40
N VAL A 577 5.13 -19.41 -10.28
CA VAL A 577 3.80 -20.04 -10.25
C VAL A 577 2.95 -19.39 -9.16
N SER A 578 2.34 -18.27 -9.53
CA SER A 578 1.08 -17.78 -8.94
C SER A 578 0.10 -17.59 -10.10
N PRO A 579 -0.98 -18.39 -10.19
CA PRO A 579 -1.86 -18.41 -11.36
C PRO A 579 -2.87 -17.25 -11.31
N ASP A 580 -2.42 -16.05 -11.68
CA ASP A 580 -3.32 -14.91 -11.86
C ASP A 580 -3.90 -14.91 -13.28
N VAL A 581 -5.20 -15.18 -13.36
CA VAL A 581 -6.00 -15.16 -14.59
C VAL A 581 -6.14 -13.71 -15.07
N SER A 582 -5.17 -13.25 -15.86
CA SER A 582 -5.20 -11.92 -16.45
C SER A 582 -6.16 -11.83 -17.64
N PHE A 583 -6.92 -10.74 -17.71
CA PHE A 583 -7.88 -10.48 -18.79
C PHE A 583 -7.25 -9.65 -19.92
N ASP A 584 -7.55 -10.03 -21.16
CA ASP A 584 -6.96 -9.45 -22.37
C ASP A 584 -7.37 -7.97 -22.64
N PHE A 585 -6.36 -7.12 -22.90
CA PHE A 585 -6.50 -5.73 -23.34
C PHE A 585 -5.81 -5.44 -24.69
N SER A 586 -5.49 -6.46 -25.49
CA SER A 586 -4.86 -6.35 -26.81
C SER A 586 -5.66 -5.47 -27.79
N GLY A 587 -6.98 -5.37 -27.61
CA GLY A 587 -7.86 -4.49 -28.40
C GLY A 587 -7.71 -2.97 -28.19
N VAL A 588 -7.03 -2.51 -27.12
CA VAL A 588 -7.07 -1.08 -26.70
C VAL A 588 -5.91 -0.24 -27.25
N THR A 589 -4.85 -0.88 -27.75
CA THR A 589 -3.61 -0.20 -28.17
C THR A 589 -3.81 0.81 -29.30
N ASN A 590 -4.66 0.51 -30.29
CA ASN A 590 -4.98 1.45 -31.38
C ASN A 590 -5.85 2.64 -30.91
N THR A 591 -6.79 2.42 -29.98
CA THR A 591 -7.62 3.50 -29.42
C THR A 591 -6.85 4.46 -28.51
N PHE A 592 -5.73 4.00 -27.90
CA PHE A 592 -4.92 4.82 -27.01
C PHE A 592 -4.14 5.92 -27.75
N TRP A 593 -3.62 5.61 -28.94
CA TRP A 593 -2.96 6.59 -29.81
C TRP A 593 -3.95 7.64 -30.34
N GLU A 594 -5.16 7.22 -30.72
CA GLU A 594 -6.20 8.11 -31.26
C GLU A 594 -6.80 9.06 -30.20
N LEU A 595 -6.85 8.64 -28.92
CA LEU A 595 -7.23 9.52 -27.80
C LEU A 595 -6.11 10.49 -27.40
N ARG A 596 -4.84 10.08 -27.50
CA ARG A 596 -3.69 10.93 -27.15
C ARG A 596 -3.54 12.13 -28.08
N GLU A 597 -3.82 11.98 -29.37
CA GLU A 597 -3.79 13.09 -30.35
C GLU A 597 -4.91 14.13 -30.14
N ARG A 598 -5.94 13.84 -29.34
CA ARG A 598 -7.11 14.73 -29.13
C ARG A 598 -7.23 15.36 -27.73
N GLY A 599 -6.26 15.15 -26.84
CA GLY A 599 -6.10 15.96 -25.61
C GLY A 599 -7.28 15.91 -24.63
N GLY A 600 -7.88 14.74 -24.41
CA GLY A 600 -9.12 14.59 -23.63
C GLY A 600 -9.12 13.50 -22.55
N LEU A 601 -7.95 13.15 -21.99
CA LEU A 601 -7.75 11.97 -21.13
C LEU A 601 -8.40 12.04 -19.73
N PHE A 602 -8.82 13.21 -19.25
CA PHE A 602 -9.22 13.43 -17.85
C PHE A 602 -10.73 13.70 -17.62
N ASN A 603 -11.62 13.23 -18.51
CA ASN A 603 -13.07 13.43 -18.34
C ASN A 603 -13.81 12.08 -18.08
N PRO A 604 -14.28 11.81 -16.85
CA PRO A 604 -14.85 10.51 -16.47
C PRO A 604 -16.15 10.16 -17.22
N ARG A 605 -16.84 11.15 -17.81
CA ARG A 605 -18.03 10.89 -18.65
C ARG A 605 -17.71 10.20 -19.98
N ASN A 606 -16.48 10.31 -20.48
CA ASN A 606 -16.07 9.60 -21.70
C ASN A 606 -15.72 8.13 -21.40
N LEU A 607 -15.17 7.84 -20.21
CA LEU A 607 -14.86 6.49 -19.75
C LEU A 607 -16.13 5.62 -19.64
N MET A 608 -17.23 6.19 -19.12
CA MET A 608 -18.50 5.49 -18.95
C MET A 608 -19.14 5.01 -20.28
N ARG A 609 -18.79 5.62 -21.41
CA ARG A 609 -19.32 5.21 -22.73
C ARG A 609 -18.63 3.95 -23.29
N LEU A 610 -17.53 3.50 -22.68
CA LEU A 610 -16.77 2.33 -23.10
C LEU A 610 -17.35 1.01 -22.54
N VAL A 611 -18.09 1.08 -21.43
CA VAL A 611 -18.66 -0.10 -20.74
C VAL A 611 -19.95 -0.63 -21.41
N GLY A 612 -20.59 0.17 -22.27
CA GLY A 612 -21.87 -0.16 -22.91
C GLY A 612 -21.79 -0.87 -24.27
N GLY A 613 -20.59 -1.11 -24.81
CA GLY A 613 -20.39 -1.73 -26.13
C GLY A 613 -19.75 -3.11 -26.02
N GLY A 614 -20.57 -4.17 -26.02
CA GLY A 614 -20.12 -5.52 -25.66
C GLY A 614 -19.06 -6.13 -26.58
N LEU A 615 -17.85 -6.31 -26.04
CA LEU A 615 -16.84 -7.27 -26.49
C LEU A 615 -16.24 -7.92 -25.23
N LEU A 616 -16.58 -9.19 -24.98
CA LEU A 616 -16.03 -9.96 -23.85
C LEU A 616 -14.67 -10.55 -24.25
N PRO A 617 -13.57 -10.28 -23.51
CA PRO A 617 -12.26 -10.85 -23.82
C PRO A 617 -12.20 -12.35 -23.48
N ARG A 618 -11.36 -13.09 -24.22
CA ARG A 618 -11.06 -14.49 -23.93
C ARG A 618 -9.80 -14.59 -23.06
N VAL A 619 -9.80 -15.54 -22.14
CA VAL A 619 -8.65 -15.90 -21.29
C VAL A 619 -7.60 -16.63 -22.14
N VAL A 620 -6.31 -16.34 -21.93
CA VAL A 620 -5.19 -17.05 -22.56
C VAL A 620 -4.07 -17.29 -21.53
N GLU A 621 -3.61 -18.53 -21.38
CA GLU A 621 -2.56 -18.95 -20.44
C GLU A 621 -1.23 -19.20 -21.20
N ASN A 622 -0.60 -18.14 -21.68
CA ASN A 622 0.29 -18.21 -22.86
C ASN A 622 1.58 -19.03 -22.71
N MET A 623 2.26 -19.03 -21.55
CA MET A 623 3.50 -19.82 -21.40
C MET A 623 3.22 -21.33 -21.21
N LEU A 624 2.06 -21.68 -20.66
CA LEU A 624 1.65 -23.08 -20.47
C LEU A 624 1.43 -23.77 -21.84
N ASP A 625 0.76 -23.07 -22.76
CA ASP A 625 0.50 -23.56 -24.13
C ASP A 625 1.79 -23.83 -24.92
N ALA A 626 2.82 -22.98 -24.78
CA ALA A 626 4.09 -23.18 -25.49
C ALA A 626 4.82 -24.47 -25.04
N LYS A 627 4.70 -24.81 -23.75
CA LYS A 627 5.22 -26.05 -23.16
C LYS A 627 4.42 -27.27 -23.59
N VAL A 628 3.08 -27.15 -23.65
CA VAL A 628 2.18 -28.19 -24.16
C VAL A 628 2.41 -28.46 -25.65
N GLU A 629 2.61 -27.42 -26.47
CA GLU A 629 2.99 -27.61 -27.88
C GLU A 629 4.33 -28.33 -27.97
N LEU A 630 5.36 -27.85 -27.27
CA LEU A 630 6.71 -28.45 -27.31
C LEU A 630 6.69 -29.94 -26.93
N ASP A 631 5.96 -30.31 -25.89
CA ASP A 631 5.81 -31.71 -25.46
C ASP A 631 4.96 -32.54 -26.43
N GLY A 632 3.94 -31.94 -27.06
CA GLY A 632 3.19 -32.55 -28.14
C GLY A 632 4.07 -32.87 -29.35
N ARG A 633 4.87 -31.90 -29.81
CA ARG A 633 5.83 -32.06 -30.92
C ARG A 633 6.89 -33.11 -30.60
N LEU A 634 7.51 -33.03 -29.42
CA LEU A 634 8.53 -33.98 -28.97
C LEU A 634 7.97 -35.41 -28.95
N ARG A 635 6.76 -35.61 -28.42
CA ARG A 635 6.08 -36.91 -28.43
C ARG A 635 5.82 -37.43 -29.84
N THR A 636 5.39 -36.57 -30.77
CA THR A 636 5.21 -36.95 -32.18
C THR A 636 6.53 -37.41 -32.82
N VAL A 637 7.63 -36.66 -32.63
CA VAL A 637 8.93 -36.99 -33.23
C VAL A 637 9.51 -38.28 -32.62
N ILE A 638 9.35 -38.50 -31.31
CA ILE A 638 9.72 -39.76 -30.65
C ILE A 638 8.91 -40.92 -31.23
N ASN A 639 7.60 -40.79 -31.34
CA ASN A 639 6.75 -41.83 -31.94
C ASN A 639 7.14 -42.13 -33.40
N ASP A 640 7.42 -41.10 -34.21
CA ASP A 640 7.86 -41.26 -35.60
C ASP A 640 9.24 -41.93 -35.72
N PHE A 641 10.14 -41.69 -34.75
CA PHE A 641 11.45 -42.35 -34.67
C PHE A 641 11.27 -43.83 -34.28
N THR A 642 10.55 -44.08 -33.19
CA THR A 642 10.21 -45.42 -32.68
C THR A 642 9.53 -46.26 -33.77
N ASN A 643 8.50 -45.73 -34.43
CA ASN A 643 7.81 -46.40 -35.52
C ASN A 643 8.72 -46.66 -36.73
N SER A 644 9.67 -45.77 -37.03
CA SER A 644 10.63 -45.97 -38.14
C SER A 644 11.59 -47.14 -37.87
N PHE A 645 12.08 -47.29 -36.64
CA PHE A 645 12.95 -48.42 -36.27
C PHE A 645 12.15 -49.71 -36.08
N SER A 646 11.02 -49.65 -35.37
CA SER A 646 10.11 -50.79 -35.19
C SER A 646 9.64 -51.35 -36.53
N SER A 647 9.16 -50.52 -37.46
CA SER A 647 8.74 -50.96 -38.81
C SER A 647 9.88 -51.59 -39.62
N LYS A 648 11.13 -51.13 -39.43
CA LYS A 648 12.31 -51.69 -40.09
C LYS A 648 12.66 -53.07 -39.52
N MET A 649 12.66 -53.20 -38.20
CA MET A 649 12.90 -54.45 -37.48
C MET A 649 11.80 -55.50 -37.72
N THR A 650 10.55 -55.06 -37.84
CA THR A 650 9.36 -55.93 -37.98
C THR A 650 8.85 -56.08 -39.42
N ALA A 651 9.56 -55.51 -40.41
CA ALA A 651 9.17 -55.57 -41.83
C ALA A 651 8.89 -56.99 -42.37
N SER A 652 9.52 -58.02 -41.77
CA SER A 652 9.29 -59.43 -42.13
C SER A 652 7.98 -60.01 -41.58
N LEU A 653 7.38 -59.43 -40.53
CA LEU A 653 6.07 -59.83 -39.98
C LEU A 653 4.90 -59.26 -40.79
N ALA A 654 5.09 -58.10 -41.42
CA ALA A 654 4.07 -57.43 -42.23
C ALA A 654 3.80 -58.11 -43.59
N SER A 655 4.67 -59.03 -44.03
CA SER A 655 4.56 -59.73 -45.32
C SER A 655 4.57 -61.27 -45.20
N PRO A 656 3.61 -61.91 -44.49
CA PRO A 656 3.44 -63.36 -44.48
C PRO A 656 2.69 -63.79 -45.76
N ALA A 657 3.35 -63.60 -46.91
CA ALA A 657 2.71 -63.70 -48.21
C ALA A 657 2.60 -65.14 -48.75
N LYS A 658 1.37 -65.67 -48.76
CA LYS A 658 0.82 -66.54 -49.82
C LYS A 658 1.67 -67.77 -50.24
N SER A 659 2.34 -68.45 -49.31
CA SER A 659 3.02 -69.73 -49.60
C SER A 659 2.15 -70.94 -49.23
N THR A 660 2.38 -72.08 -49.90
CA THR A 660 1.62 -73.33 -49.72
C THR A 660 1.93 -74.07 -48.42
N ASN A 661 3.00 -73.71 -47.71
CA ASN A 661 3.36 -74.24 -46.38
C ASN A 661 3.31 -73.11 -45.33
N ARG A 662 2.15 -72.94 -44.67
CA ARG A 662 1.93 -71.82 -43.72
C ARG A 662 2.92 -71.81 -42.53
N SER A 663 3.15 -72.95 -41.89
CA SER A 663 4.02 -73.06 -40.69
C SER A 663 5.47 -72.63 -40.96
N GLU A 664 6.07 -73.07 -42.07
CA GLU A 664 7.42 -72.65 -42.47
C GLU A 664 7.50 -71.15 -42.80
N SER A 665 6.39 -70.56 -43.27
CA SER A 665 6.33 -69.13 -43.58
C SER A 665 6.38 -68.25 -42.32
N TYR A 666 5.66 -68.64 -41.25
CA TYR A 666 5.62 -67.87 -40.00
C TYR A 666 6.91 -68.03 -39.18
N SER A 667 7.45 -69.24 -39.09
CA SER A 667 8.75 -69.49 -38.43
C SER A 667 9.93 -68.83 -39.17
N ASN A 668 9.91 -68.78 -40.51
CA ASN A 668 10.91 -68.03 -41.27
C ASN A 668 10.75 -66.50 -41.10
N ALA A 669 9.52 -65.98 -41.03
CA ALA A 669 9.27 -64.57 -40.73
C ALA A 669 9.84 -64.18 -39.35
N LEU A 670 9.55 -64.96 -38.31
CA LEU A 670 10.12 -64.79 -36.96
C LEU A 670 11.65 -64.80 -36.97
N ARG A 671 12.26 -65.79 -37.66
CA ARG A 671 13.73 -65.89 -37.74
C ARG A 671 14.36 -64.73 -38.51
N LEU A 672 13.69 -64.18 -39.51
CA LEU A 672 14.13 -63.00 -40.24
C LEU A 672 14.00 -61.73 -39.39
N THR A 673 12.95 -61.58 -38.58
CA THR A 673 12.87 -60.48 -37.61
C THR A 673 13.91 -60.56 -36.51
N CYS A 674 14.16 -61.73 -35.92
CA CYS A 674 15.20 -61.86 -34.89
C CYS A 674 16.56 -61.40 -35.42
N LYS A 675 16.92 -61.80 -36.66
CA LYS A 675 18.15 -61.35 -37.33
C LYS A 675 18.15 -59.87 -37.70
N ALA A 676 17.00 -59.27 -38.00
CA ALA A 676 16.89 -57.83 -38.26
C ALA A 676 17.10 -57.03 -36.97
N ILE A 677 16.47 -57.46 -35.87
CA ILE A 677 16.58 -56.89 -34.53
C ILE A 677 18.02 -56.97 -34.01
N GLU A 678 18.65 -58.16 -34.05
CA GLU A 678 20.06 -58.38 -33.66
C GLU A 678 21.04 -57.48 -34.44
N LYS A 679 20.73 -57.17 -35.71
CA LYS A 679 21.56 -56.31 -36.55
C LYS A 679 21.32 -54.81 -36.30
N ASP A 680 20.06 -54.41 -36.14
CA ASP A 680 19.68 -53.00 -36.08
C ASP A 680 19.85 -52.38 -34.67
N ILE A 681 19.91 -53.17 -33.60
CA ILE A 681 20.13 -52.68 -32.23
C ILE A 681 21.52 -52.03 -32.03
N PRO A 682 22.65 -52.63 -32.46
CA PRO A 682 23.96 -51.98 -32.38
C PRO A 682 24.01 -50.65 -33.15
N ASP A 683 23.39 -50.59 -34.33
CA ASP A 683 23.28 -49.36 -35.11
C ASP A 683 22.38 -48.31 -34.41
N LEU A 684 21.25 -48.71 -33.82
CA LEU A 684 20.38 -47.83 -33.03
C LEU A 684 21.15 -47.22 -31.84
N ARG A 685 21.82 -48.04 -31.03
CA ARG A 685 22.61 -47.57 -29.88
C ARG A 685 23.73 -46.62 -30.32
N ARG A 686 24.50 -46.98 -31.35
CA ARG A 686 25.56 -46.11 -31.91
C ARG A 686 25.03 -44.73 -32.33
N ILE A 687 23.92 -44.66 -33.07
CA ILE A 687 23.39 -43.37 -33.56
C ILE A 687 22.80 -42.55 -32.40
N LEU A 688 22.22 -43.19 -31.37
CA LEU A 688 21.79 -42.52 -30.15
C LEU A 688 22.97 -41.90 -29.39
N ASP A 689 24.09 -42.62 -29.24
CA ASP A 689 25.32 -42.11 -28.61
C ASP A 689 25.97 -40.96 -29.39
N GLU A 690 25.83 -40.92 -30.73
CA GLU A 690 26.32 -39.81 -31.56
C GLU A 690 25.49 -38.51 -31.44
N TYR A 691 24.32 -38.54 -30.78
CA TYR A 691 23.42 -37.38 -30.68
C TYR A 691 23.04 -36.99 -29.25
N LEU A 692 22.85 -37.94 -28.34
CA LEU A 692 22.32 -37.70 -27.00
C LEU A 692 23.35 -38.03 -25.92
N ASP A 693 23.59 -37.06 -25.04
CA ASP A 693 24.56 -37.19 -23.96
C ASP A 693 23.98 -37.93 -22.76
N ASP A 694 22.69 -37.69 -22.43
CA ASP A 694 22.00 -38.32 -21.30
C ASP A 694 21.67 -39.80 -21.52
N THR A 695 22.31 -40.67 -20.72
CA THR A 695 22.08 -42.12 -20.68
C THR A 695 20.63 -42.49 -20.38
N ARG A 696 19.92 -41.73 -19.53
CA ARG A 696 18.53 -42.04 -19.18
C ARG A 696 17.59 -41.85 -20.36
N THR A 697 17.72 -40.75 -21.09
CA THR A 697 16.96 -40.49 -22.32
C THR A 697 17.27 -41.54 -23.40
N LYS A 698 18.55 -41.96 -23.53
CA LYS A 698 18.95 -43.03 -24.45
C LYS A 698 18.27 -44.36 -24.12
N GLU A 699 18.35 -44.84 -22.88
CA GLU A 699 17.68 -46.09 -22.48
C GLU A 699 16.15 -46.00 -22.60
N THR A 700 15.54 -44.83 -22.33
CA THR A 700 14.09 -44.61 -22.50
C THR A 700 13.67 -44.73 -23.97
N LEU A 701 14.48 -44.23 -24.90
CA LEU A 701 14.22 -44.37 -26.34
C LEU A 701 14.41 -45.81 -26.83
N VAL A 702 15.42 -46.52 -26.32
CA VAL A 702 15.63 -47.95 -26.64
C VAL A 702 14.46 -48.80 -26.10
N GLY A 703 13.99 -48.51 -24.88
CA GLY A 703 12.78 -49.12 -24.31
C GLY A 703 11.54 -48.88 -25.14
N ALA A 704 11.29 -47.64 -25.58
CA ALA A 704 10.15 -47.33 -26.46
C ALA A 704 10.21 -48.08 -27.81
N VAL A 705 11.40 -48.33 -28.36
CA VAL A 705 11.56 -49.20 -29.55
C VAL A 705 11.29 -50.66 -29.22
N GLN A 706 11.77 -51.15 -28.07
CA GLN A 706 11.49 -52.52 -27.61
C GLN A 706 9.97 -52.75 -27.45
N ASP A 707 9.28 -51.88 -26.71
CA ASP A 707 7.83 -51.94 -26.48
C ASP A 707 7.04 -51.92 -27.81
N SER A 708 7.45 -51.08 -28.76
CA SER A 708 6.84 -51.02 -30.09
C SER A 708 7.07 -52.30 -30.91
N VAL A 709 8.24 -52.93 -30.79
CA VAL A 709 8.55 -54.21 -31.45
C VAL A 709 7.79 -55.37 -30.80
N ILE A 710 7.64 -55.37 -29.47
CA ILE A 710 6.78 -56.32 -28.75
C ILE A 710 5.32 -56.15 -29.19
N GLN A 711 4.79 -54.93 -29.23
CA GLN A 711 3.40 -54.70 -29.65
C GLN A 711 3.16 -55.15 -31.10
N ALA A 712 4.07 -54.83 -32.03
CA ALA A 712 3.98 -55.32 -33.40
C ALA A 712 4.08 -56.85 -33.51
N TYR A 713 4.75 -57.51 -32.57
CA TYR A 713 4.75 -58.98 -32.46
C TYR A 713 3.45 -59.53 -31.87
N VAL A 714 2.86 -58.87 -30.88
CA VAL A 714 1.53 -59.21 -30.33
C VAL A 714 0.47 -59.12 -31.43
N ASP A 715 0.44 -58.03 -32.19
CA ASP A 715 -0.50 -57.83 -33.30
C ASP A 715 -0.35 -58.95 -34.37
N PHE A 716 0.89 -59.37 -34.65
CA PHE A 716 1.18 -60.51 -35.54
C PHE A 716 0.75 -61.85 -34.93
N PHE A 717 0.96 -62.07 -33.62
CA PHE A 717 0.60 -63.30 -32.92
C PHE A 717 -0.91 -63.48 -32.80
N ASP A 718 -1.66 -62.40 -32.52
CA ASP A 718 -3.12 -62.40 -32.52
C ASP A 718 -3.69 -62.58 -33.94
N GLY A 719 -3.04 -61.96 -34.94
CA GLY A 719 -3.31 -62.23 -36.36
C GLY A 719 -3.08 -63.71 -36.74
N TYR A 720 -2.03 -64.35 -36.20
CA TYR A 720 -1.79 -65.79 -36.37
C TYR A 720 -2.86 -66.62 -35.65
N MET A 721 -3.13 -66.36 -34.37
CA MET A 721 -4.10 -67.10 -33.55
C MET A 721 -5.51 -67.08 -34.15
N SER A 722 -5.98 -65.92 -34.60
CA SER A 722 -7.29 -65.79 -35.27
C SER A 722 -7.38 -66.61 -36.57
N THR A 723 -6.30 -66.76 -37.34
CA THR A 723 -6.27 -67.64 -38.52
C THR A 723 -6.23 -69.13 -38.18
N VAL A 724 -5.70 -69.51 -37.01
CA VAL A 724 -5.67 -70.90 -36.52
C VAL A 724 -7.05 -71.29 -35.95
N GLU A 725 -7.73 -70.39 -35.26
CA GLU A 725 -9.07 -70.62 -34.69
C GLU A 725 -10.16 -70.64 -35.77
N GLY A 726 -10.08 -69.77 -36.78
CA GLY A 726 -10.97 -69.79 -37.95
C GLY A 726 -10.93 -71.08 -38.79
N GLY A 727 -9.97 -71.98 -38.55
CA GLY A 727 -9.82 -73.27 -39.23
C GLY A 727 -10.70 -74.41 -38.70
N LYS A 728 -11.38 -74.25 -37.55
CA LYS A 728 -12.31 -75.25 -36.99
C LYS A 728 -13.64 -74.63 -36.60
N GLY A 729 -14.65 -74.82 -37.44
CA GLY A 729 -16.01 -74.40 -37.15
C GLY A 729 -16.67 -75.27 -36.08
N GLU A 730 -16.60 -74.84 -34.81
CA GLU A 730 -17.76 -74.79 -33.90
C GLU A 730 -17.43 -73.95 -32.66
N VAL A 731 -18.30 -72.98 -32.34
CA VAL A 731 -18.10 -72.04 -31.23
C VAL A 731 -18.51 -72.66 -29.91
N LYS A 732 -17.58 -72.79 -28.96
CA LYS A 732 -17.88 -72.80 -27.53
C LYS A 732 -16.90 -71.91 -26.77
N ASN A 733 -17.44 -70.87 -26.14
CA ASN A 733 -16.72 -70.01 -25.20
C ASN A 733 -16.13 -70.85 -24.06
N THR A 734 -14.85 -71.17 -24.19
CA THR A 734 -13.99 -71.64 -23.11
C THR A 734 -12.68 -70.89 -23.33
N GLU A 735 -12.20 -70.15 -22.34
CA GLU A 735 -10.93 -69.44 -22.46
C GLU A 735 -9.83 -70.44 -22.82
N VAL A 736 -9.20 -70.24 -23.99
CA VAL A 736 -8.09 -71.10 -24.40
C VAL A 736 -6.92 -70.80 -23.48
N SER A 737 -6.73 -71.68 -22.49
CA SER A 737 -5.64 -71.66 -21.52
C SER A 737 -4.31 -71.32 -22.21
N ALA A 738 -3.51 -70.47 -21.57
CA ALA A 738 -2.21 -70.04 -22.08
C ALA A 738 -1.32 -71.25 -22.48
N VAL A 739 -1.48 -72.38 -21.79
CA VAL A 739 -0.78 -73.65 -22.08
C VAL A 739 -1.12 -74.19 -23.48
N GLU A 740 -2.38 -74.14 -23.91
CA GLU A 740 -2.82 -74.63 -25.23
C GLU A 740 -2.47 -73.66 -26.35
N ARG A 741 -2.34 -72.35 -26.05
CA ARG A 741 -1.74 -71.37 -26.97
C ARG A 741 -0.24 -71.63 -27.17
N ASN A 742 0.51 -71.81 -26.08
CA ASN A 742 1.94 -72.08 -26.14
C ASN A 742 2.25 -73.39 -26.90
N ARG A 743 1.48 -74.48 -26.65
CA ARG A 743 1.60 -75.74 -27.41
C ARG A 743 1.42 -75.56 -28.93
N LYS A 744 0.41 -74.79 -29.37
CA LYS A 744 0.16 -74.52 -30.80
C LYS A 744 1.18 -73.57 -31.44
N ALA A 745 1.80 -72.70 -30.65
CA ALA A 745 2.88 -71.83 -31.12
C ALA A 745 4.16 -72.67 -31.39
N GLN A 746 4.54 -73.52 -30.43
CA GLN A 746 5.66 -74.45 -30.56
C GLN A 746 5.51 -75.42 -31.75
N GLU A 747 4.30 -75.95 -31.99
CA GLU A 747 4.01 -76.82 -33.14
C GLU A 747 4.18 -76.14 -34.52
N ALA A 748 4.20 -74.80 -34.57
CA ALA A 748 4.39 -74.02 -35.79
C ALA A 748 5.76 -73.29 -35.86
N GLY A 749 6.63 -73.47 -34.87
CA GLY A 749 7.91 -72.75 -34.79
C GLY A 749 7.76 -71.23 -34.57
N VAL A 750 6.66 -70.81 -33.95
CA VAL A 750 6.39 -69.42 -33.53
C VAL A 750 6.53 -69.35 -32.00
N TRP A 751 7.08 -68.27 -31.46
CA TRP A 751 7.17 -68.08 -30.01
C TRP A 751 5.86 -67.53 -29.47
N ASP A 752 5.54 -67.84 -28.22
CA ASP A 752 4.50 -67.10 -27.49
C ASP A 752 5.01 -65.71 -27.08
N VAL A 753 4.07 -64.81 -26.80
CA VAL A 753 4.34 -63.40 -26.50
C VAL A 753 5.34 -63.26 -25.35
N ASP A 754 5.21 -64.06 -24.29
CA ASP A 754 6.09 -64.01 -23.11
C ASP A 754 7.53 -64.44 -23.45
N THR A 755 7.71 -65.49 -24.27
CA THR A 755 9.05 -65.91 -24.73
C THR A 755 9.68 -64.89 -25.68
N PHE A 756 8.90 -64.26 -26.57
CA PHE A 756 9.41 -63.20 -27.43
C PHE A 756 9.76 -61.93 -26.64
N ALA A 757 8.95 -61.56 -25.65
CA ALA A 757 9.23 -60.44 -24.76
C ALA A 757 10.53 -60.67 -23.97
N GLY A 758 10.68 -61.82 -23.30
CA GLY A 758 11.90 -62.16 -22.55
C GLY A 758 13.15 -62.28 -23.43
N TRP A 759 13.03 -62.78 -24.67
CA TRP A 759 14.12 -62.72 -25.64
C TRP A 759 14.46 -61.28 -26.04
N SER A 760 13.45 -60.44 -26.30
CA SER A 760 13.68 -59.03 -26.66
C SER A 760 14.40 -58.26 -25.56
N GLU A 761 14.05 -58.49 -24.29
CA GLU A 761 14.70 -57.86 -23.12
C GLU A 761 16.20 -58.21 -23.05
N ALA A 762 16.54 -59.48 -23.27
CA ALA A 762 17.94 -59.95 -23.29
C ALA A 762 18.78 -59.37 -24.46
N VAL A 763 18.14 -59.03 -25.58
CA VAL A 763 18.81 -58.49 -26.79
C VAL A 763 18.87 -56.96 -26.79
N PHE A 764 17.79 -56.27 -26.40
CA PHE A 764 17.76 -54.80 -26.29
C PHE A 764 18.55 -54.28 -25.07
N ARG A 765 18.63 -55.07 -23.99
CA ARG A 765 19.37 -54.78 -22.74
C ARG A 765 19.04 -53.42 -22.11
N VAL A 766 17.76 -53.07 -22.08
CA VAL A 766 17.30 -51.78 -21.55
C VAL A 766 17.64 -51.67 -20.05
N GLY A 767 18.29 -50.58 -19.67
CA GLY A 767 18.65 -50.27 -18.28
C GLY A 767 19.95 -50.88 -17.76
N VAL A 768 20.59 -51.81 -18.49
CA VAL A 768 21.84 -52.46 -18.02
C VAL A 768 23.04 -51.49 -18.06
N ALA A 769 23.10 -50.61 -19.07
CA ALA A 769 24.21 -49.67 -19.27
C ALA A 769 24.34 -48.60 -18.16
N GLY A 770 23.31 -48.38 -17.34
CA GLY A 770 23.35 -47.42 -16.22
C GLY A 770 23.94 -47.98 -14.92
N LEU A 771 24.21 -49.30 -14.85
CA LEU A 771 24.72 -49.96 -13.64
C LEU A 771 26.24 -50.16 -13.66
N GLU A 772 26.84 -50.36 -14.85
CA GLU A 772 28.28 -50.62 -14.96
C GLU A 772 29.17 -49.39 -14.70
N SER A 773 28.60 -48.18 -14.63
CA SER A 773 29.36 -46.94 -14.39
C SER A 773 29.55 -46.56 -12.91
N SER A 774 29.15 -47.42 -11.96
CA SER A 774 29.24 -47.12 -10.52
C SER A 774 30.26 -47.95 -9.74
N ASP A 775 30.69 -49.10 -10.24
CA ASP A 775 31.56 -50.06 -9.51
C ASP A 775 32.96 -50.14 -10.14
N GLY A 776 33.66 -48.99 -10.15
CA GLY A 776 34.86 -48.77 -10.96
C GLY A 776 36.14 -48.34 -10.24
N GLU A 777 36.24 -48.34 -8.90
CA GLU A 777 37.50 -47.94 -8.24
C GLU A 777 37.67 -48.41 -6.77
N ALA A 778 37.98 -49.71 -6.54
CA ALA A 778 38.55 -50.19 -5.26
C ALA A 778 39.13 -51.63 -5.29
N ALA A 779 40.32 -51.86 -5.87
CA ALA A 779 41.19 -52.98 -5.47
C ALA A 779 42.63 -52.87 -6.02
N GLY A 780 43.61 -52.79 -5.12
CA GLY A 780 45.05 -52.88 -5.43
C GLY A 780 45.88 -51.80 -4.70
N ALA A 781 46.80 -52.13 -3.80
CA ALA A 781 47.22 -53.44 -3.30
C ALA A 781 47.96 -53.30 -1.95
N SER A 782 47.90 -54.33 -1.08
CA SER A 782 49.07 -54.76 -0.30
C SER A 782 48.81 -56.03 0.53
N GLY A 783 49.72 -57.00 0.43
CA GLY A 783 50.23 -57.75 1.60
C GLY A 783 49.42 -58.93 2.12
N ASP A 784 49.53 -60.05 1.40
CA ASP A 784 50.03 -61.35 1.88
C ASP A 784 49.63 -61.95 3.26
N GLU A 785 49.40 -63.27 3.16
CA GLU A 785 49.76 -64.36 4.09
C GLU A 785 48.73 -64.98 5.06
N GLU A 786 48.72 -66.33 4.97
CA GLU A 786 48.31 -67.39 5.91
C GLU A 786 46.83 -67.58 6.34
N ASP A 787 46.15 -68.44 5.56
CA ASP A 787 45.76 -69.82 5.96
C ASP A 787 45.31 -70.06 7.43
N GLY A 788 44.08 -70.58 7.63
CA GLY A 788 43.49 -70.68 8.97
C GLY A 788 42.09 -71.27 9.07
N ASP A 789 41.96 -72.53 8.68
CA ASP A 789 40.79 -73.41 8.75
C ASP A 789 39.81 -73.26 9.95
N VAL A 790 38.50 -73.27 9.62
CA VAL A 790 37.42 -74.03 10.30
C VAL A 790 36.63 -73.54 11.54
N ARG A 791 35.29 -73.70 11.38
CA ARG A 791 34.19 -73.96 12.36
C ARG A 791 33.46 -72.83 13.10
N ARG A 792 32.22 -72.63 12.63
CA ARG A 792 30.97 -73.04 13.33
C ARG A 792 30.58 -72.22 14.57
N GLY A 793 29.82 -71.15 14.35
CA GLY A 793 28.95 -70.58 15.37
C GLY A 793 27.66 -71.40 15.54
N CYS A 794 27.25 -71.60 16.80
CA CYS A 794 25.87 -71.85 17.22
C CYS A 794 25.67 -71.15 18.58
N ASP A 795 24.57 -70.40 18.65
CA ASP A 795 23.68 -70.14 19.78
C ASP A 795 24.25 -69.53 21.08
N ASP A 796 23.97 -68.28 21.47
CA ASP A 796 22.68 -67.60 21.78
C ASP A 796 22.64 -67.25 23.30
N VAL A 797 21.67 -66.43 23.71
CA VAL A 797 21.09 -66.26 25.06
C VAL A 797 21.51 -65.05 25.93
N SER A 798 20.53 -64.15 26.08
CA SER A 798 20.17 -63.28 27.25
C SER A 798 20.72 -61.84 27.44
N SER A 799 19.90 -60.84 27.10
CA SER A 799 18.96 -60.11 28.00
C SER A 799 19.29 -59.89 29.51
N PRO A 800 18.65 -58.91 30.20
CA PRO A 800 18.10 -57.60 29.74
C PRO A 800 18.21 -56.41 30.76
N GLY A 801 17.80 -55.20 30.32
CA GLY A 801 17.33 -54.09 31.20
C GLY A 801 18.32 -52.94 31.47
N LYS A 802 17.95 -51.79 32.04
CA LYS A 802 16.61 -51.21 32.35
C LYS A 802 16.74 -49.71 32.73
N HIS A 803 15.77 -48.87 32.32
CA HIS A 803 15.34 -47.58 32.93
C HIS A 803 16.20 -46.28 32.97
N ARG A 804 15.46 -45.16 32.76
CA ARG A 804 15.52 -43.81 33.42
C ARG A 804 16.46 -42.69 32.89
N SER A 805 15.88 -41.88 32.00
CA SER A 805 15.60 -40.41 32.06
C SER A 805 15.69 -39.68 33.45
N PRO A 806 15.58 -38.31 33.58
CA PRO A 806 15.40 -37.22 32.57
C PRO A 806 16.21 -35.89 32.83
N SER A 807 15.81 -34.80 32.12
CA SER A 807 15.87 -33.35 32.51
C SER A 807 17.15 -32.55 32.15
N SER A 808 17.13 -31.23 31.88
CA SER A 808 16.04 -30.21 31.78
C SER A 808 16.49 -29.00 30.91
N ASN A 809 15.53 -28.18 30.45
CA ASN A 809 15.51 -26.69 30.29
C ASN A 809 16.80 -25.91 29.87
N GLY A 810 16.71 -24.79 29.12
CA GLY A 810 15.54 -24.05 28.65
C GLY A 810 15.93 -22.73 27.96
N SER A 811 14.93 -21.88 27.74
CA SER A 811 14.89 -20.62 26.98
C SER A 811 16.12 -19.69 26.94
N LEU A 812 16.31 -19.09 25.76
CA LEU A 812 16.34 -17.63 25.59
C LEU A 812 15.60 -17.25 24.30
#